data_AF-A0A9E3IR90-F1
#
_entry.id   AF-A0A9E3IR90-F1
#
_cell.length_a   1.000
_cell.length_b   1.000
_cell.length_c   1.000
_cell.angle_alpha   90.00
_cell.angle_beta   90.00
_cell.angle_gamma   90.00
#
_symmetry.space_group_name_H-M   'P 1'
#
loop_
_entity.id
_entity.type
_entity.pdbx_description
1 polymer ?
#
loop_
_entity_poly.entity_id
_entity_poly.type
_entity_poly.pdbx_seq_one_letter_code
_entity_poly.pdbx_strand_id
1 'polypeptide(L)'
;MKRVLPFLILLLLAGLAPDVSAQAFVHPGGLHTQADLDRMKTKVSAGEHPWIDGWNALLRESKAQSDYQPLAQRHMSSRQRAQNDAVAAYLNALRWQINGDPANAECAVRILNSWADTVKEVPHGSDQPGLGGISIGSFALAAELLRTCPKWSAADQARFKRMLTDYFYPVCHDFLTRHNGANDDNHWANWDACNMRAVLAIGVFCDDRAKFNEAVAYFKDGRGMGAIGNAVPFRYPDGLGQWQESGRDQAHVMGGMGLLSEMCQVAWNQGIDLFGCDQNRLLAGAEYTAQYNLWKGVPYTFYSNSSEAKQYYISQNYHGRLAASHFELLYNHYVVLKGLKAPHVRLFAELRRPEPGEVDIFGFGTLTYTLNSSASPMRATPPLTPRGVTTSAGLGRVSLQWPPSGAYNVHGYEVSRATAKAGPYTSISSTNRWTTPSYVDADVEPGKTYYYTVAALNNAGQSASSAPVEATPAAGGPLPSGWGPGSVKGTAYTNASGHSFSVPGTGQDLDGNLIAMPVEGDFVLTARLVERKGPVGLMGLMMRDRGPGKPRDLAMTLGGVGGRQARFHARAGDGKADVQRGDDYTWLPVWFRLQRAGGSVAAFQSSDGIEWFIVGKSTVVLPRIVQAGLLVSADGKPPGKGDPAQGLFDNVTIHRAVPLPPAPPASLTATDLGEGVVRLDWANASNSTQAGMKIESSAEGAPFYEIADLAADVTRFENTGLKKTAGLRYRVRAYNRGGYSPYSNPVP
;
A
#
# COMPACT_ATOMS: atom_id res chain seq x y z
N MET A 1 -65.77 50.55 3.85
CA MET A 1 -66.73 49.58 3.27
C MET A 1 -66.07 48.84 2.11
N LYS A 2 -66.58 47.64 1.75
CA LYS A 2 -66.19 46.80 0.61
C LYS A 2 -64.81 46.10 0.67
N ARG A 3 -64.86 44.83 1.10
CA ARG A 3 -63.90 43.78 0.74
C ARG A 3 -64.01 43.49 -0.76
N VAL A 4 -62.91 43.15 -1.43
CA VAL A 4 -62.91 42.37 -2.68
C VAL A 4 -61.79 41.33 -2.59
N LEU A 5 -62.15 40.07 -2.78
CA LEU A 5 -61.25 38.92 -2.89
C LEU A 5 -60.99 38.67 -4.38
N PRO A 6 -59.78 38.25 -4.80
CA PRO A 6 -59.63 37.50 -6.04
C PRO A 6 -58.99 36.13 -5.82
N PHE A 7 -59.77 35.11 -6.19
CA PHE A 7 -59.38 33.82 -6.76
C PHE A 7 -57.91 33.37 -6.72
N LEU A 8 -57.71 32.24 -6.05
CA LEU A 8 -56.56 31.36 -6.26
C LEU A 8 -56.70 30.69 -7.64
N ILE A 9 -55.77 30.95 -8.57
CA ILE A 9 -55.62 30.13 -9.79
C ILE A 9 -54.57 29.07 -9.51
N LEU A 10 -55.03 27.81 -9.38
CA LEU A 10 -54.17 26.65 -9.22
C LEU A 10 -53.63 26.24 -10.60
N LEU A 11 -52.45 26.75 -10.97
CA LEU A 11 -51.80 26.39 -12.23
C LEU A 11 -51.10 25.03 -12.09
N LEU A 12 -51.72 23.98 -12.61
CA LEU A 12 -51.08 22.68 -12.81
C LEU A 12 -49.96 22.83 -13.85
N LEU A 13 -48.72 23.02 -13.38
CA LEU A 13 -47.53 22.77 -14.19
C LEU A 13 -47.28 21.27 -14.23
N ALA A 14 -47.95 20.60 -15.18
CA ALA A 14 -47.61 19.25 -15.58
C ALA A 14 -46.14 19.20 -16.01
N GLY A 15 -45.42 18.16 -15.56
CA GLY A 15 -43.98 18.08 -15.73
C GLY A 15 -43.54 18.01 -17.19
N LEU A 16 -42.76 19.00 -17.61
CA LEU A 16 -41.74 18.82 -18.64
C LEU A 16 -40.40 18.70 -17.92
N ALA A 17 -40.04 17.46 -17.57
CA ALA A 17 -38.63 17.15 -17.40
C ALA A 17 -37.96 17.42 -18.76
N PRO A 18 -36.82 18.14 -18.83
CA PRO A 18 -36.11 18.27 -20.08
C PRO A 18 -35.67 16.87 -20.53
N ASP A 19 -35.99 16.50 -21.77
CA ASP A 19 -35.49 15.27 -22.37
C ASP A 19 -33.97 15.23 -22.26
N VAL A 20 -33.44 14.22 -21.57
CA VAL A 20 -31.99 13.99 -21.43
C VAL A 20 -31.47 13.37 -22.72
N SER A 21 -31.47 14.18 -23.78
CA SER A 21 -30.99 13.84 -25.11
C SER A 21 -29.88 14.80 -25.53
N ALA A 22 -28.82 14.23 -26.11
CA ALA A 22 -27.85 14.92 -26.98
C ALA A 22 -26.96 16.04 -26.39
N GLN A 23 -26.37 15.87 -25.19
CA GLN A 23 -25.07 16.52 -24.96
C GLN A 23 -24.02 15.86 -25.89
N ALA A 24 -23.42 16.64 -26.79
CA ALA A 24 -22.28 16.20 -27.58
C ALA A 24 -21.05 15.98 -26.67
N PHE A 25 -20.17 15.05 -27.03
CA PHE A 25 -18.91 14.89 -26.30
C PHE A 25 -18.00 16.11 -26.49
N VAL A 26 -17.33 16.52 -25.41
CA VAL A 26 -16.31 17.59 -25.42
C VAL A 26 -15.01 17.01 -25.95
N HIS A 27 -14.36 17.71 -26.90
CA HIS A 27 -13.11 17.29 -27.53
C HIS A 27 -12.10 18.46 -27.66
N PRO A 28 -10.83 18.28 -27.24
CA PRO A 28 -10.36 17.18 -26.40
C PRO A 28 -11.10 17.19 -25.05
N GLY A 29 -11.49 16.00 -24.57
CA GLY A 29 -12.23 15.84 -23.30
C GLY A 29 -12.01 14.48 -22.65
N GLY A 30 -10.83 13.90 -22.87
CA GLY A 30 -10.29 12.79 -22.08
C GLY A 30 -9.83 13.31 -20.71
N LEU A 31 -8.55 13.18 -20.39
CA LEU A 31 -8.02 13.74 -19.13
C LEU A 31 -7.92 15.27 -19.12
N HIS A 32 -7.77 15.89 -20.31
CA HIS A 32 -7.56 17.33 -20.47
C HIS A 32 -8.57 17.91 -21.44
N THR A 33 -9.08 19.09 -21.11
CA THR A 33 -9.80 19.98 -22.04
C THR A 33 -8.82 20.88 -22.78
N GLN A 34 -9.28 21.59 -23.83
CA GLN A 34 -8.44 22.59 -24.50
C GLN A 34 -7.92 23.67 -23.53
N ALA A 35 -8.75 24.09 -22.57
CA ALA A 35 -8.35 25.07 -21.55
C ALA A 35 -7.25 24.55 -20.61
N ASP A 36 -7.17 23.24 -20.38
CA ASP A 36 -6.07 22.62 -19.62
C ASP A 36 -4.77 22.62 -20.43
N LEU A 37 -4.83 22.31 -21.72
CA LEU A 37 -3.69 22.37 -22.63
C LEU A 37 -3.15 23.79 -22.78
N ASP A 38 -4.04 24.77 -22.96
CA ASP A 38 -3.69 26.19 -23.08
C ASP A 38 -3.08 26.72 -21.76
N ARG A 39 -3.59 26.29 -20.61
CA ARG A 39 -3.00 26.58 -19.29
C ARG A 39 -1.59 26.00 -19.19
N MET A 40 -1.41 24.71 -19.46
CA MET A 40 -0.10 24.05 -19.42
C MET A 40 0.92 24.76 -20.32
N LYS A 41 0.55 24.99 -21.57
CA LYS A 41 1.37 25.71 -22.56
C LYS A 41 1.79 27.09 -22.06
N THR A 42 0.83 27.91 -21.65
CA THR A 42 1.09 29.27 -21.16
C THR A 42 2.03 29.27 -19.95
N LYS A 43 1.79 28.40 -18.97
CA LYS A 43 2.58 28.31 -17.74
C LYS A 43 3.99 27.78 -17.98
N VAL A 44 4.16 26.78 -18.86
CA VAL A 44 5.47 26.26 -19.24
C VAL A 44 6.27 27.29 -20.06
N SER A 45 5.65 27.96 -21.04
CA SER A 45 6.31 29.03 -21.81
C SER A 45 6.72 30.23 -20.95
N ALA A 46 5.99 30.52 -19.86
CA ALA A 46 6.35 31.55 -18.89
C ALA A 46 7.42 31.10 -17.87
N GLY A 47 7.80 29.82 -17.85
CA GLY A 47 8.69 29.26 -16.83
C GLY A 47 8.08 29.25 -15.41
N GLU A 48 6.76 29.21 -15.29
CA GLU A 48 6.09 29.38 -14.00
C GLU A 48 6.11 28.08 -13.16
N HIS A 49 6.54 28.21 -11.90
CA HIS A 49 6.46 27.13 -10.91
C HIS A 49 5.01 26.92 -10.43
N PRO A 50 4.54 25.67 -10.26
CA PRO A 50 5.30 24.42 -10.35
C PRO A 50 5.24 23.74 -11.74
N TRP A 51 4.52 24.30 -12.72
CA TRP A 51 4.33 23.67 -14.03
C TRP A 51 5.66 23.41 -14.76
N ILE A 52 6.61 24.35 -14.68
CA ILE A 52 7.93 24.18 -15.28
C ILE A 52 8.72 23.01 -14.66
N ASP A 53 8.53 22.71 -13.37
CA ASP A 53 9.18 21.59 -12.69
C ASP A 53 8.63 20.25 -13.19
N GLY A 54 7.30 20.17 -13.37
CA GLY A 54 6.63 19.03 -13.98
C GLY A 54 7.01 18.82 -15.45
N TRP A 55 7.13 19.91 -16.22
CA TRP A 55 7.64 19.87 -17.60
C TRP A 55 9.09 19.37 -17.67
N ASN A 56 9.96 19.88 -16.80
CA ASN A 56 11.35 19.42 -16.72
C ASN A 56 11.44 17.95 -16.30
N ALA A 57 10.51 17.44 -15.49
CA ALA A 57 10.39 16.01 -15.21
C ALA A 57 9.95 15.21 -16.45
N LEU A 58 8.96 15.69 -17.21
CA LEU A 58 8.48 15.07 -18.44
C LEU A 58 9.58 14.97 -19.51
N LEU A 59 10.40 16.01 -19.67
CA LEU A 59 11.52 16.01 -20.62
C LEU A 59 12.57 14.91 -20.34
N ARG A 60 12.65 14.41 -19.10
CA ARG A 60 13.59 13.34 -18.70
C ARG A 60 13.00 11.93 -18.77
N GLU A 61 11.70 11.77 -19.00
CA GLU A 61 11.07 10.45 -19.10
C GLU A 61 11.40 9.79 -20.44
N SER A 62 11.88 8.55 -20.42
CA SER A 62 12.30 7.84 -21.64
C SER A 62 11.13 7.53 -22.56
N LYS A 63 9.92 7.28 -22.00
CA LYS A 63 8.69 7.11 -22.80
C LYS A 63 8.20 8.40 -23.45
N ALA A 64 8.69 9.57 -23.02
CA ALA A 64 8.31 10.86 -23.58
C ALA A 64 9.25 11.31 -24.72
N GLN A 65 10.20 10.48 -25.17
CA GLN A 65 11.10 10.84 -26.27
C GLN A 65 10.51 10.43 -27.63
N SER A 66 10.78 11.24 -28.66
CA SER A 66 10.20 11.09 -30.00
C SER A 66 10.77 9.90 -30.80
N ASP A 67 11.91 9.37 -30.37
CA ASP A 67 12.56 8.19 -30.92
C ASP A 67 12.05 6.85 -30.34
N TYR A 68 11.15 6.88 -29.34
CA TYR A 68 10.54 5.68 -28.75
C TYR A 68 9.92 4.75 -29.82
N GLN A 69 10.17 3.43 -29.73
CA GLN A 69 9.67 2.44 -30.68
C GLN A 69 8.62 1.52 -30.05
N PRO A 70 7.41 1.41 -30.64
CA PRO A 70 6.37 0.52 -30.15
C PRO A 70 6.72 -0.96 -30.38
N LEU A 71 6.19 -1.82 -29.51
CA LEU A 71 6.29 -3.28 -29.58
C LEU A 71 4.89 -3.89 -29.67
N ALA A 72 4.14 -3.48 -30.70
CA ALA A 72 2.76 -3.89 -30.92
C ALA A 72 2.58 -5.41 -31.01
N GLN A 73 1.51 -5.92 -30.42
CA GLN A 73 1.24 -7.37 -30.34
C GLN A 73 -0.20 -7.70 -30.77
N ARG A 74 -0.35 -8.70 -31.66
CA ARG A 74 -1.61 -9.02 -32.38
C ARG A 74 -2.83 -9.30 -31.49
N HIS A 75 -2.61 -9.77 -30.27
CA HIS A 75 -3.61 -10.01 -29.22
C HIS A 75 -3.12 -9.55 -27.83
N MET A 76 -2.26 -8.53 -27.75
CA MET A 76 -1.80 -7.94 -26.48
C MET A 76 -1.29 -8.96 -25.43
N SER A 77 -0.45 -9.93 -25.83
CA SER A 77 0.03 -11.00 -24.92
C SER A 77 0.90 -10.54 -23.74
N SER A 78 1.34 -9.28 -23.71
CA SER A 78 1.80 -8.62 -22.48
C SER A 78 1.12 -7.26 -22.33
N ARG A 79 0.33 -7.14 -21.26
CA ARG A 79 -0.27 -5.88 -20.79
C ARG A 79 0.81 -4.85 -20.42
N GLN A 80 1.93 -5.27 -19.83
CA GLN A 80 3.05 -4.40 -19.46
C GLN A 80 3.65 -3.70 -20.69
N ARG A 81 3.88 -4.42 -21.79
CA ARG A 81 4.35 -3.83 -23.06
C ARG A 81 3.31 -2.89 -23.66
N ALA A 82 2.05 -3.31 -23.71
CA ALA A 82 0.95 -2.49 -24.20
C ALA A 82 0.78 -1.19 -23.41
N GLN A 83 0.92 -1.23 -22.09
CA GLN A 83 0.84 -0.05 -21.22
C GLN A 83 2.04 0.89 -21.43
N ASN A 84 3.27 0.36 -21.58
CA ASN A 84 4.43 1.20 -21.89
C ASN A 84 4.24 1.97 -23.21
N ASP A 85 3.75 1.31 -24.26
CA ASP A 85 3.45 1.95 -25.54
C ASP A 85 2.31 2.97 -25.44
N ALA A 86 1.22 2.63 -24.75
CA ALA A 86 0.08 3.54 -24.55
C ALA A 86 0.50 4.81 -23.77
N VAL A 87 1.31 4.66 -22.72
CA VAL A 87 1.90 5.78 -21.97
C VAL A 87 2.86 6.58 -22.85
N ALA A 88 3.72 5.93 -23.64
CA ALA A 88 4.63 6.62 -24.54
C ALA A 88 3.89 7.46 -25.60
N ALA A 89 2.78 6.94 -26.16
CA ALA A 89 1.91 7.68 -27.06
C ALA A 89 1.29 8.91 -26.38
N TYR A 90 0.72 8.74 -25.18
CA TYR A 90 0.15 9.86 -24.42
C TYR A 90 1.18 10.92 -24.05
N LEU A 91 2.38 10.54 -23.58
CA LEU A 91 3.40 11.50 -23.15
C LEU A 91 4.01 12.27 -24.34
N ASN A 92 4.17 11.60 -25.49
CA ASN A 92 4.55 12.27 -26.73
C ASN A 92 3.43 13.21 -27.23
N ALA A 93 2.16 12.79 -27.17
CA ALA A 93 1.03 13.66 -27.49
C ALA A 93 0.95 14.89 -26.58
N LEU A 94 1.17 14.71 -25.27
CA LEU A 94 1.20 15.80 -24.28
C LEU A 94 2.33 16.78 -24.54
N ARG A 95 3.55 16.29 -24.86
CA ARG A 95 4.66 17.16 -25.28
C ARG A 95 4.25 18.02 -26.47
N TRP A 96 3.76 17.40 -27.54
CA TRP A 96 3.31 18.11 -28.75
C TRP A 96 2.24 19.16 -28.47
N GLN A 97 1.21 18.85 -27.65
CA GLN A 97 0.17 19.83 -27.30
C GLN A 97 0.73 21.06 -26.55
N ILE A 98 1.76 20.86 -25.72
CA ILE A 98 2.38 21.94 -24.93
C ILE A 98 3.38 22.75 -25.76
N ASN A 99 4.36 22.12 -26.41
CA ASN A 99 5.49 22.80 -27.07
C ASN A 99 5.37 22.90 -28.60
N GLY A 100 4.40 22.21 -29.23
CA GLY A 100 4.22 22.19 -30.68
C GLY A 100 5.17 21.29 -31.46
N ASP A 101 6.00 20.47 -30.81
CA ASP A 101 7.05 19.67 -31.46
C ASP A 101 6.46 18.62 -32.43
N PRO A 102 6.73 18.73 -33.75
CA PRO A 102 6.17 17.83 -34.75
C PRO A 102 6.71 16.40 -34.66
N ALA A 103 7.89 16.17 -34.07
CA ALA A 103 8.47 14.84 -33.92
C ALA A 103 7.80 14.05 -32.79
N ASN A 104 7.38 14.73 -31.72
CA ASN A 104 6.57 14.12 -30.67
C ASN A 104 5.17 13.73 -31.20
N ALA A 105 4.53 14.58 -32.03
CA ALA A 105 3.28 14.21 -32.72
C ALA A 105 3.43 12.95 -33.59
N GLU A 106 4.47 12.90 -34.42
CA GLU A 106 4.77 11.74 -35.28
C GLU A 106 5.02 10.47 -34.49
N CYS A 107 5.75 10.56 -33.36
CA CYS A 107 5.99 9.43 -32.48
C CYS A 107 4.69 8.85 -31.92
N ALA A 108 3.82 9.71 -31.38
CA ALA A 108 2.54 9.29 -30.82
C ALA A 108 1.63 8.66 -31.89
N VAL A 109 1.51 9.29 -33.08
CA VAL A 109 0.74 8.74 -34.21
C VAL A 109 1.30 7.40 -34.69
N ARG A 110 2.62 7.26 -34.80
CA ARG A 110 3.29 6.00 -35.17
C ARG A 110 3.00 4.87 -34.18
N ILE A 111 2.97 5.15 -32.88
CA ILE A 111 2.61 4.16 -31.86
C ILE A 111 1.14 3.73 -32.03
N LEU A 112 0.20 4.67 -32.10
CA LEU A 112 -1.23 4.33 -32.23
C LEU A 112 -1.53 3.56 -33.51
N ASN A 113 -0.97 3.99 -34.65
CA ASN A 113 -1.14 3.31 -35.93
C ASN A 113 -0.52 1.89 -35.91
N SER A 114 0.68 1.72 -35.34
CA SER A 114 1.33 0.40 -35.20
C SER A 114 0.45 -0.61 -34.47
N TRP A 115 -0.23 -0.20 -33.39
CA TRP A 115 -1.18 -1.05 -32.68
C TRP A 115 -2.45 -1.33 -33.51
N ALA A 116 -3.06 -0.33 -34.16
CA ALA A 116 -4.23 -0.53 -35.02
C ALA A 116 -3.95 -1.42 -36.24
N ASP A 117 -2.73 -1.38 -36.77
CA ASP A 117 -2.27 -2.24 -37.86
C ASP A 117 -2.03 -3.67 -37.38
N THR A 118 -1.48 -3.84 -36.18
CA THR A 118 -1.07 -5.16 -35.65
C THR A 118 -2.20 -5.94 -34.97
N VAL A 119 -3.09 -5.29 -34.21
CA VAL A 119 -4.16 -5.98 -33.46
C VAL A 119 -5.21 -6.52 -34.41
N LYS A 120 -5.44 -7.83 -34.37
CA LYS A 120 -6.40 -8.55 -35.23
C LYS A 120 -7.14 -9.66 -34.49
N GLU A 121 -6.98 -9.72 -33.18
CA GLU A 121 -7.53 -10.73 -32.27
C GLU A 121 -7.89 -10.08 -30.94
N VAL A 122 -8.89 -10.65 -30.27
CA VAL A 122 -9.29 -10.28 -28.92
C VAL A 122 -8.12 -10.57 -27.95
N PRO A 123 -7.74 -9.62 -27.06
CA PRO A 123 -6.69 -9.81 -26.07
C PRO A 123 -6.82 -11.09 -25.24
N HIS A 124 -5.73 -11.85 -25.15
CA HIS A 124 -5.63 -13.05 -24.32
C HIS A 124 -4.18 -13.27 -23.84
N GLY A 125 -4.03 -13.89 -22.66
CA GLY A 125 -2.74 -14.06 -21.98
C GLY A 125 -2.90 -14.07 -20.46
N SER A 126 -1.80 -14.03 -19.72
CA SER A 126 -1.80 -14.19 -18.25
C SER A 126 -2.56 -13.09 -17.49
N ASP A 127 -2.63 -11.88 -18.05
CA ASP A 127 -3.28 -10.70 -17.45
C ASP A 127 -4.67 -10.41 -18.07
N GLN A 128 -5.21 -11.32 -18.89
CA GLN A 128 -6.33 -11.07 -19.83
C GLN A 128 -7.33 -12.24 -19.84
N PRO A 129 -8.66 -11.99 -19.84
CA PRO A 129 -9.35 -10.74 -19.52
C PRO A 129 -9.18 -10.32 -18.05
N GLY A 130 -9.25 -9.01 -17.79
CA GLY A 130 -9.03 -8.43 -16.46
C GLY A 130 -8.13 -7.20 -16.54
N LEU A 131 -6.85 -7.33 -16.21
CA LEU A 131 -5.92 -6.20 -16.09
C LEU A 131 -5.58 -5.50 -17.42
N GLY A 132 -6.03 -6.03 -18.57
CA GLY A 132 -5.94 -5.37 -19.88
C GLY A 132 -6.57 -3.98 -19.96
N GLY A 133 -7.60 -3.70 -19.16
CA GLY A 133 -8.26 -2.39 -19.11
C GLY A 133 -7.29 -1.23 -18.84
N ILE A 134 -6.19 -1.49 -18.13
CA ILE A 134 -5.11 -0.52 -17.87
C ILE A 134 -4.58 0.05 -19.20
N SER A 135 -4.04 -0.83 -20.05
CA SER A 135 -3.46 -0.47 -21.35
C SER A 135 -4.52 -0.02 -22.35
N ILE A 136 -5.70 -0.64 -22.36
CA ILE A 136 -6.80 -0.29 -23.26
C ILE A 136 -7.28 1.14 -23.02
N GLY A 137 -7.54 1.51 -21.76
CA GLY A 137 -7.95 2.87 -21.41
C GLY A 137 -6.85 3.90 -21.68
N SER A 138 -5.59 3.53 -21.45
CA SER A 138 -4.47 4.42 -21.75
C SER A 138 -4.33 4.68 -23.26
N PHE A 139 -4.58 3.68 -24.11
CA PHE A 139 -4.63 3.86 -25.57
C PHE A 139 -5.75 4.79 -26.01
N ALA A 140 -6.96 4.64 -25.45
CA ALA A 140 -8.09 5.52 -25.76
C ALA A 140 -7.85 6.98 -25.32
N LEU A 141 -7.19 7.19 -24.17
CA LEU A 141 -6.87 8.54 -23.67
C LEU A 141 -5.69 9.18 -24.43
N ALA A 142 -4.70 8.40 -24.88
CA ALA A 142 -3.65 8.87 -25.80
C ALA A 142 -4.24 9.31 -27.15
N ALA A 143 -5.17 8.51 -27.69
CA ALA A 143 -5.90 8.80 -28.92
C ALA A 143 -6.75 10.07 -28.82
N GLU A 144 -7.50 10.24 -27.72
CA GLU A 144 -8.30 11.44 -27.49
C GLU A 144 -7.44 12.71 -27.39
N LEU A 145 -6.26 12.63 -26.79
CA LEU A 145 -5.28 13.73 -26.75
C LEU A 145 -4.66 14.05 -28.13
N LEU A 146 -4.65 13.07 -29.06
CA LEU A 146 -4.19 13.22 -30.44
C LEU A 146 -5.29 13.52 -31.46
N ARG A 147 -6.59 13.54 -31.09
CA ARG A 147 -7.71 13.63 -32.04
C ARG A 147 -7.57 14.78 -33.06
N THR A 148 -7.05 15.92 -32.61
CA THR A 148 -6.85 17.15 -33.40
C THR A 148 -5.51 17.20 -34.17
N CYS A 149 -4.68 16.17 -34.09
CA CYS A 149 -3.37 16.13 -34.74
C CYS A 149 -3.53 16.10 -36.27
N PRO A 150 -3.03 17.10 -37.03
CA PRO A 150 -3.19 17.15 -38.49
C PRO A 150 -2.42 16.05 -39.21
N LYS A 151 -1.47 15.39 -38.54
CA LYS A 151 -0.73 14.23 -39.06
C LYS A 151 -1.46 12.90 -38.86
N TRP A 152 -2.57 12.86 -38.11
CA TRP A 152 -3.33 11.65 -37.89
C TRP A 152 -4.59 11.64 -38.75
N SER A 153 -4.52 10.96 -39.90
CA SER A 153 -5.58 11.01 -40.91
C SER A 153 -6.91 10.46 -40.39
N ALA A 154 -8.03 10.94 -40.92
CA ALA A 154 -9.36 10.42 -40.56
C ALA A 154 -9.49 8.90 -40.82
N ALA A 155 -8.77 8.37 -41.82
CA ALA A 155 -8.73 6.93 -42.11
C ALA A 155 -7.94 6.14 -41.05
N ASP A 156 -6.87 6.71 -40.51
CA ASP A 156 -6.12 6.14 -39.39
C ASP A 156 -6.93 6.19 -38.09
N GLN A 157 -7.56 7.33 -37.79
CA GLN A 157 -8.46 7.47 -36.65
C GLN A 157 -9.61 6.45 -36.73
N ALA A 158 -10.25 6.28 -37.89
CA ALA A 158 -11.29 5.28 -38.09
C ALA A 158 -10.78 3.83 -37.93
N ARG A 159 -9.54 3.54 -38.33
CA ARG A 159 -8.91 2.22 -38.13
C ARG A 159 -8.60 1.96 -36.65
N PHE A 160 -8.15 2.99 -35.92
CA PHE A 160 -7.92 2.91 -34.48
C PHE A 160 -9.22 2.76 -33.69
N LYS A 161 -10.28 3.50 -34.06
CA LYS A 161 -11.63 3.32 -33.48
C LYS A 161 -12.11 1.88 -33.61
N ARG A 162 -11.96 1.26 -34.79
CA ARG A 162 -12.26 -0.18 -34.99
C ARG A 162 -11.44 -1.10 -34.08
N MET A 163 -10.13 -0.85 -33.90
CA MET A 163 -9.34 -1.64 -32.95
C MET A 163 -9.93 -1.58 -31.53
N LEU A 164 -10.32 -0.39 -31.08
CA LEU A 164 -10.94 -0.20 -29.77
C LEU A 164 -12.30 -0.90 -29.66
N THR A 165 -13.18 -0.76 -30.66
CA THR A 165 -14.55 -1.30 -30.60
C THR A 165 -14.63 -2.80 -30.83
N ASP A 166 -13.80 -3.33 -31.72
CA ASP A 166 -13.97 -4.69 -32.25
C ASP A 166 -13.15 -5.72 -31.45
N TYR A 167 -12.04 -5.29 -30.83
CA TYR A 167 -11.14 -6.18 -30.08
C TYR A 167 -10.99 -5.82 -28.60
N PHE A 168 -10.92 -4.53 -28.23
CA PHE A 168 -10.58 -4.14 -26.86
C PHE A 168 -11.81 -3.94 -25.96
N TYR A 169 -12.82 -3.19 -26.41
CA TYR A 169 -14.06 -2.99 -25.67
C TYR A 169 -14.73 -4.31 -25.23
N PRO A 170 -14.85 -5.35 -26.08
CA PRO A 170 -15.48 -6.61 -25.68
C PRO A 170 -14.82 -7.26 -24.46
N VAL A 171 -13.49 -7.17 -24.34
CA VAL A 171 -12.74 -7.72 -23.18
C VAL A 171 -13.10 -6.98 -21.88
N CYS A 172 -13.17 -5.65 -21.94
CA CYS A 172 -13.50 -4.84 -20.75
C CYS A 172 -14.95 -5.03 -20.32
N HIS A 173 -15.88 -5.03 -21.28
CA HIS A 173 -17.30 -5.28 -21.05
C HIS A 173 -17.55 -6.70 -20.49
N ASP A 174 -16.91 -7.71 -21.09
CA ASP A 174 -17.01 -9.11 -20.66
C ASP A 174 -16.49 -9.31 -19.22
N PHE A 175 -15.39 -8.66 -18.85
CA PHE A 175 -14.91 -8.67 -17.48
C PHE A 175 -15.90 -8.03 -16.51
N LEU A 176 -16.40 -6.82 -16.81
CA LEU A 176 -17.33 -6.09 -15.94
C LEU A 176 -18.68 -6.81 -15.75
N THR A 177 -19.10 -7.61 -16.74
CA THR A 177 -20.38 -8.33 -16.72
C THR A 177 -20.30 -9.73 -16.11
N ARG A 178 -19.19 -10.46 -16.33
CA ARG A 178 -19.05 -11.87 -15.95
C ARG A 178 -17.95 -12.17 -14.92
N HIS A 179 -17.04 -11.25 -14.63
CA HIS A 179 -15.92 -11.42 -13.68
C HIS A 179 -15.14 -12.73 -13.88
N ASN A 180 -14.94 -13.13 -15.15
CA ASN A 180 -14.31 -14.40 -15.57
C ASN A 180 -15.04 -15.67 -15.08
N GLY A 181 -16.34 -15.58 -14.81
CA GLY A 181 -17.18 -16.65 -14.26
C GLY A 181 -17.09 -16.82 -12.74
N ALA A 182 -16.43 -15.90 -12.04
CA ALA A 182 -16.36 -15.87 -10.58
C ALA A 182 -17.48 -15.00 -9.97
N ASN A 183 -17.58 -15.00 -8.63
CA ASN A 183 -18.43 -14.06 -7.91
C ASN A 183 -17.97 -12.61 -8.11
N ASP A 184 -18.90 -11.67 -8.04
CA ASP A 184 -18.66 -10.23 -8.26
C ASP A 184 -17.61 -9.63 -7.29
N ASP A 185 -17.43 -10.20 -6.10
CA ASP A 185 -16.46 -9.78 -5.07
C ASP A 185 -15.10 -10.47 -5.15
N ASN A 186 -14.92 -11.43 -6.07
CA ASN A 186 -13.74 -12.29 -6.12
C ASN A 186 -12.45 -11.53 -6.46
N HIS A 187 -12.56 -10.50 -7.32
CA HIS A 187 -11.42 -9.73 -7.82
C HIS A 187 -11.22 -8.44 -7.03
N TRP A 188 -10.02 -7.85 -7.14
CA TRP A 188 -9.68 -6.61 -6.46
C TRP A 188 -10.18 -5.40 -7.24
N ALA A 189 -10.53 -4.31 -6.54
CA ALA A 189 -11.13 -3.10 -7.09
C ALA A 189 -10.38 -2.53 -8.30
N ASN A 190 -9.04 -2.69 -8.37
CA ASN A 190 -8.24 -2.25 -9.51
C ASN A 190 -8.58 -2.95 -10.85
N TRP A 191 -9.14 -4.18 -10.83
CA TRP A 191 -9.54 -4.91 -12.04
C TRP A 191 -10.76 -4.26 -12.70
N ASP A 192 -11.83 -4.05 -11.94
CA ASP A 192 -13.01 -3.33 -12.38
C ASP A 192 -12.69 -1.87 -12.73
N ALA A 193 -11.89 -1.19 -11.90
CA ALA A 193 -11.49 0.21 -12.11
C ALA A 193 -10.80 0.43 -13.47
N CYS A 194 -9.89 -0.46 -13.87
CA CYS A 194 -9.20 -0.30 -15.14
C CYS A 194 -10.12 -0.57 -16.35
N ASN A 195 -11.05 -1.52 -16.24
CA ASN A 195 -12.00 -1.83 -17.30
C ASN A 195 -13.08 -0.75 -17.44
N MET A 196 -13.57 -0.18 -16.34
CA MET A 196 -14.46 0.99 -16.39
C MET A 196 -13.77 2.21 -17.02
N ARG A 197 -12.54 2.54 -16.60
CA ARG A 197 -11.75 3.62 -17.21
C ARG A 197 -11.56 3.40 -18.71
N ALA A 198 -11.33 2.15 -19.13
CA ALA A 198 -11.26 1.78 -20.53
C ALA A 198 -12.58 2.01 -21.28
N VAL A 199 -13.69 1.45 -20.80
CA VAL A 199 -15.01 1.60 -21.44
C VAL A 199 -15.44 3.07 -21.50
N LEU A 200 -15.19 3.86 -20.45
CA LEU A 200 -15.46 5.30 -20.42
C LEU A 200 -14.64 6.05 -21.48
N ALA A 201 -13.33 5.81 -21.54
CA ALA A 201 -12.43 6.48 -22.47
C ALA A 201 -12.70 6.08 -23.94
N ILE A 202 -13.05 4.81 -24.20
CA ILE A 202 -13.53 4.37 -25.52
C ILE A 202 -14.84 5.07 -25.87
N GLY A 203 -15.76 5.23 -24.91
CA GLY A 203 -17.01 5.98 -25.10
C GLY A 203 -16.75 7.42 -25.57
N VAL A 204 -15.83 8.15 -24.92
CA VAL A 204 -15.42 9.49 -25.36
C VAL A 204 -14.73 9.46 -26.72
N PHE A 205 -13.70 8.62 -26.92
CA PHE A 205 -12.93 8.66 -28.17
C PHE A 205 -13.75 8.21 -29.40
N CYS A 206 -14.64 7.22 -29.24
CA CYS A 206 -15.47 6.70 -30.31
C CYS A 206 -16.80 7.45 -30.49
N ASP A 207 -17.04 8.51 -29.71
CA ASP A 207 -18.30 9.28 -29.71
C ASP A 207 -19.53 8.42 -29.33
N ASP A 208 -19.32 7.38 -28.52
CA ASP A 208 -20.30 6.37 -28.13
C ASP A 208 -20.85 6.62 -26.73
N ARG A 209 -22.06 7.20 -26.70
CA ARG A 209 -22.78 7.53 -25.45
C ARG A 209 -23.21 6.29 -24.67
N ALA A 210 -23.43 5.14 -25.31
CA ALA A 210 -23.87 3.94 -24.62
C ALA A 210 -22.74 3.36 -23.76
N LYS A 211 -21.53 3.24 -24.32
CA LYS A 211 -20.32 2.81 -23.59
C LYS A 211 -19.96 3.78 -22.47
N PHE A 212 -20.04 5.09 -22.72
CA PHE A 212 -19.83 6.09 -21.67
C PHE A 212 -20.83 5.92 -20.51
N ASN A 213 -22.11 5.75 -20.82
CA ASN A 213 -23.16 5.58 -19.80
C ASN A 213 -23.02 4.25 -19.03
N GLU A 214 -22.59 3.17 -19.68
CA GLU A 214 -22.28 1.89 -19.04
C GLU A 214 -21.25 2.06 -17.91
N ALA A 215 -20.10 2.68 -18.22
CA ALA A 215 -19.05 2.90 -17.24
C ALA A 215 -19.48 3.87 -16.11
N VAL A 216 -20.22 4.94 -16.45
CA VAL A 216 -20.78 5.87 -15.46
C VAL A 216 -21.79 5.19 -14.52
N ALA A 217 -22.64 4.31 -15.04
CA ALA A 217 -23.58 3.53 -14.22
C ALA A 217 -22.84 2.51 -13.35
N TYR A 218 -21.85 1.81 -13.90
CA TYR A 218 -21.06 0.84 -13.14
C TYR A 218 -20.29 1.48 -11.98
N PHE A 219 -19.72 2.66 -12.19
CA PHE A 219 -19.01 3.37 -11.11
C PHE A 219 -19.92 3.66 -9.91
N LYS A 220 -21.19 3.95 -10.17
CA LYS A 220 -22.18 4.28 -9.13
C LYS A 220 -22.75 3.04 -8.46
N ASP A 221 -23.29 2.14 -9.28
CA ASP A 221 -24.22 1.08 -8.87
C ASP A 221 -23.80 -0.32 -9.38
N GLY A 222 -22.57 -0.47 -9.88
CA GLY A 222 -22.02 -1.73 -10.38
C GLY A 222 -21.86 -2.80 -9.30
N ARG A 223 -22.01 -4.07 -9.71
CA ARG A 223 -21.95 -5.21 -8.78
C ARG A 223 -20.52 -5.53 -8.30
N GLY A 224 -19.53 -5.34 -9.17
CA GLY A 224 -18.14 -5.67 -8.88
C GLY A 224 -17.40 -4.62 -8.06
N MET A 225 -16.15 -4.94 -7.71
CA MET A 225 -15.41 -4.25 -6.63
C MET A 225 -14.87 -2.87 -7.01
N GLY A 226 -14.97 -2.46 -8.27
CA GLY A 226 -14.58 -1.12 -8.72
C GLY A 226 -15.67 -0.06 -8.59
N ALA A 227 -16.94 -0.46 -8.48
CA ALA A 227 -18.02 0.47 -8.14
C ALA A 227 -17.66 1.19 -6.83
N ILE A 228 -17.86 2.50 -6.74
CA ILE A 228 -17.21 3.31 -5.71
C ILE A 228 -17.64 2.89 -4.30
N GLY A 229 -18.88 2.43 -4.13
CA GLY A 229 -19.41 1.84 -2.90
C GLY A 229 -18.64 0.60 -2.43
N ASN A 230 -18.16 -0.23 -3.37
CA ASN A 230 -17.44 -1.48 -3.12
C ASN A 230 -15.91 -1.28 -3.07
N ALA A 231 -15.39 -0.29 -3.81
CA ALA A 231 -13.97 0.08 -3.78
C ALA A 231 -13.56 0.71 -2.44
N VAL A 232 -14.50 1.38 -1.77
CA VAL A 232 -14.36 1.91 -0.40
C VAL A 232 -15.53 1.40 0.44
N PRO A 233 -15.50 0.12 0.88
CA PRO A 233 -16.67 -0.55 1.47
C PRO A 233 -17.01 -0.05 2.88
N PHE A 234 -16.03 0.44 3.63
CA PHE A 234 -16.23 0.93 5.01
C PHE A 234 -15.97 2.43 5.10
N ARG A 235 -16.87 3.16 5.75
CA ARG A 235 -16.70 4.56 6.14
C ARG A 235 -16.64 4.70 7.64
N TYR A 236 -15.89 5.69 8.10
CA TYR A 236 -15.69 6.00 9.50
C TYR A 236 -16.29 7.38 9.86
N PRO A 237 -16.62 7.63 11.15
CA PRO A 237 -17.32 8.85 11.58
C PRO A 237 -16.56 10.18 11.34
N ASP A 238 -15.26 10.10 11.08
CA ASP A 238 -14.35 11.20 10.73
C ASP A 238 -14.41 11.60 9.23
N GLY A 239 -15.12 10.83 8.41
CA GLY A 239 -15.16 11.00 6.96
C GLY A 239 -14.08 10.23 6.20
N LEU A 240 -13.21 9.46 6.87
CA LEU A 240 -12.31 8.52 6.23
C LEU A 240 -13.07 7.31 5.67
N GLY A 241 -12.49 6.66 4.65
CA GLY A 241 -13.02 5.42 4.10
C GLY A 241 -11.91 4.41 3.82
N GLN A 242 -12.05 3.18 4.31
CA GLN A 242 -11.09 2.12 4.02
C GLN A 242 -11.20 1.69 2.57
N TRP A 243 -10.12 1.82 1.80
CA TRP A 243 -10.04 1.23 0.46
C TRP A 243 -10.02 -0.30 0.55
N GLN A 244 -10.71 -1.00 -0.35
CA GLN A 244 -10.88 -2.45 -0.35
C GLN A 244 -9.56 -3.23 -0.22
N GLU A 245 -8.50 -2.79 -0.92
CA GLU A 245 -7.18 -3.41 -0.90
C GLU A 245 -6.28 -3.03 0.30
N SER A 246 -6.80 -2.32 1.32
CA SER A 246 -5.96 -1.81 2.43
C SER A 246 -5.23 -2.92 3.21
N GLY A 247 -5.85 -4.10 3.35
CA GLY A 247 -5.23 -5.27 3.97
C GLY A 247 -4.31 -6.07 3.03
N ARG A 248 -4.21 -5.70 1.75
CA ARG A 248 -3.39 -6.37 0.73
C ARG A 248 -1.98 -5.78 0.69
N ASP A 249 -1.84 -4.58 0.14
CA ASP A 249 -0.63 -3.76 0.13
C ASP A 249 -0.94 -2.34 -0.37
N GLN A 250 -0.10 -1.37 -0.01
CA GLN A 250 -0.35 0.04 -0.34
C GLN A 250 -0.13 0.38 -1.81
N ALA A 251 0.59 -0.44 -2.58
CA ALA A 251 0.85 -0.15 -3.99
C ALA A 251 -0.43 -0.30 -4.83
N HIS A 252 -1.23 -1.32 -4.58
CA HIS A 252 -2.48 -1.55 -5.35
C HIS A 252 -3.66 -0.73 -4.83
N VAL A 253 -3.69 -0.38 -3.54
CA VAL A 253 -4.59 0.66 -3.00
C VAL A 253 -4.48 1.93 -3.85
N MET A 254 -3.25 2.43 -4.02
CA MET A 254 -2.98 3.61 -4.83
C MET A 254 -3.17 3.38 -6.34
N GLY A 255 -2.87 2.19 -6.86
CA GLY A 255 -3.09 1.85 -8.27
C GLY A 255 -4.57 1.91 -8.68
N GLY A 256 -5.44 1.22 -7.92
CA GLY A 256 -6.89 1.25 -8.14
C GLY A 256 -7.49 2.64 -7.95
N MET A 257 -7.05 3.36 -6.92
CA MET A 257 -7.47 4.74 -6.67
C MET A 257 -7.08 5.69 -7.80
N GLY A 258 -5.87 5.54 -8.35
CA GLY A 258 -5.41 6.31 -9.50
C GLY A 258 -6.27 6.10 -10.74
N LEU A 259 -6.63 4.86 -11.04
CA LEU A 259 -7.50 4.50 -12.16
C LEU A 259 -8.91 5.12 -12.02
N LEU A 260 -9.50 5.08 -10.82
CA LEU A 260 -10.79 5.74 -10.55
C LEU A 260 -10.68 7.27 -10.56
N SER A 261 -9.53 7.84 -10.15
CA SER A 261 -9.30 9.29 -10.17
C SER A 261 -9.24 9.81 -11.61
N GLU A 262 -8.49 9.13 -12.49
CA GLU A 262 -8.47 9.43 -13.92
C GLU A 262 -9.85 9.23 -14.58
N MET A 263 -10.58 8.18 -14.21
CA MET A 263 -11.97 7.97 -14.66
C MET A 263 -12.90 9.14 -14.25
N CYS A 264 -12.80 9.61 -13.00
CA CYS A 264 -13.58 10.75 -12.54
C CYS A 264 -13.21 12.04 -13.27
N GLN A 265 -11.94 12.25 -13.62
CA GLN A 265 -11.51 13.40 -14.42
C GLN A 265 -12.06 13.37 -15.85
N VAL A 266 -12.08 12.20 -16.51
CA VAL A 266 -12.71 12.04 -17.83
C VAL A 266 -14.22 12.34 -17.75
N ALA A 267 -14.91 11.82 -16.73
CA ALA A 267 -16.33 12.10 -16.55
C ALA A 267 -16.61 13.58 -16.25
N TRP A 268 -15.77 14.22 -15.43
CA TRP A 268 -15.85 15.65 -15.11
C TRP A 268 -15.71 16.54 -16.36
N ASN A 269 -14.75 16.22 -17.23
CA ASN A 269 -14.54 16.92 -18.50
C ASN A 269 -15.73 16.76 -19.49
N GLN A 270 -16.60 15.77 -19.25
CA GLN A 270 -17.86 15.57 -19.99
C GLN A 270 -19.09 16.10 -19.23
N GLY A 271 -18.91 16.81 -18.11
CA GLY A 271 -19.98 17.42 -17.31
C GLY A 271 -20.62 16.52 -16.25
N ILE A 272 -20.05 15.34 -15.97
CA ILE A 272 -20.57 14.38 -14.99
C ILE A 272 -19.69 14.37 -13.72
N ASP A 273 -20.25 14.81 -12.59
CA ASP A 273 -19.54 14.83 -11.31
C ASP A 273 -19.49 13.45 -10.64
N LEU A 274 -18.51 12.63 -11.04
CA LEU A 274 -18.18 11.37 -10.35
C LEU A 274 -17.33 11.57 -9.09
N PHE A 275 -16.58 12.66 -8.98
CA PHE A 275 -15.84 12.99 -7.76
C PHE A 275 -16.79 13.24 -6.58
N GLY A 276 -17.88 13.98 -6.80
CA GLY A 276 -18.93 14.21 -5.80
C GLY A 276 -19.81 13.00 -5.49
N CYS A 277 -19.71 11.92 -6.28
CA CYS A 277 -20.56 10.73 -6.17
C CYS A 277 -20.46 10.09 -4.77
N ASP A 278 -21.63 9.70 -4.23
CA ASP A 278 -21.76 9.16 -2.88
C ASP A 278 -20.95 10.00 -1.89
N GLN A 279 -21.37 11.23 -1.61
CA GLN A 279 -20.76 12.10 -0.60
C GLN A 279 -19.21 12.15 -0.66
N ASN A 280 -18.66 12.34 -1.87
CA ASN A 280 -17.22 12.28 -2.16
C ASN A 280 -16.53 10.97 -1.70
N ARG A 281 -17.09 9.77 -1.99
CA ARG A 281 -16.53 8.50 -1.48
C ARG A 281 -15.08 8.26 -1.91
N LEU A 282 -14.70 8.70 -3.11
CA LEU A 282 -13.30 8.65 -3.58
C LEU A 282 -12.37 9.54 -2.72
N LEU A 283 -12.83 10.70 -2.26
CA LEU A 283 -12.06 11.55 -1.33
C LEU A 283 -11.87 10.88 0.03
N ALA A 284 -12.91 10.22 0.57
CA ALA A 284 -12.83 9.48 1.82
C ALA A 284 -11.76 8.37 1.77
N GLY A 285 -11.73 7.63 0.66
CA GLY A 285 -10.67 6.65 0.36
C GLY A 285 -9.28 7.30 0.27
N ALA A 286 -9.17 8.43 -0.44
CA ALA A 286 -7.91 9.13 -0.64
C ALA A 286 -7.33 9.74 0.64
N GLU A 287 -8.15 10.36 1.49
CA GLU A 287 -7.72 10.87 2.80
C GLU A 287 -7.24 9.73 3.69
N TYR A 288 -7.95 8.60 3.73
CA TYR A 288 -7.54 7.41 4.49
C TYR A 288 -6.18 6.86 4.02
N THR A 289 -6.02 6.65 2.71
CA THR A 289 -4.78 6.13 2.13
C THR A 289 -3.61 7.08 2.30
N ALA A 290 -3.84 8.39 2.15
CA ALA A 290 -2.83 9.40 2.42
C ALA A 290 -2.48 9.43 3.91
N GLN A 291 -3.46 9.45 4.82
CA GLN A 291 -3.24 9.47 6.27
C GLN A 291 -2.35 8.29 6.70
N TYR A 292 -2.70 7.07 6.29
CA TYR A 292 -1.90 5.88 6.58
C TYR A 292 -0.48 5.98 6.01
N ASN A 293 -0.31 6.26 4.71
CA ASN A 293 1.04 6.36 4.11
C ASN A 293 1.84 7.59 4.55
N LEU A 294 1.21 8.52 5.28
CA LEU A 294 1.85 9.60 6.01
C LEU A 294 2.18 9.23 7.46
N TRP A 295 2.15 7.95 7.87
CA TRP A 295 2.44 7.51 9.24
C TRP A 295 1.55 8.15 10.31
N LYS A 296 0.26 8.29 9.96
CA LYS A 296 -0.81 8.64 10.89
C LYS A 296 -1.74 7.43 10.90
N GLY A 297 -1.97 6.84 12.07
CA GLY A 297 -2.82 5.66 12.17
C GLY A 297 -4.20 5.88 11.54
N VAL A 298 -4.86 4.79 11.15
CA VAL A 298 -6.23 4.79 10.61
C VAL A 298 -7.02 3.64 11.25
N PRO A 299 -8.33 3.78 11.45
CA PRO A 299 -9.18 2.65 11.84
C PRO A 299 -9.16 1.57 10.76
N TYR A 300 -9.27 0.30 11.15
CA TYR A 300 -9.33 -0.80 10.18
C TYR A 300 -10.48 -1.76 10.53
N THR A 301 -11.24 -2.15 9.52
CA THR A 301 -12.31 -3.13 9.59
C THR A 301 -11.87 -4.37 8.84
N PHE A 302 -12.04 -5.55 9.46
CA PHE A 302 -11.76 -6.85 8.85
C PHE A 302 -12.38 -6.94 7.45
N TYR A 303 -11.57 -7.33 6.46
CA TYR A 303 -12.01 -7.51 5.09
C TYR A 303 -11.78 -8.93 4.59
N SER A 304 -12.78 -9.50 3.93
CA SER A 304 -12.66 -10.75 3.19
C SER A 304 -13.67 -10.76 2.04
N ASN A 305 -13.39 -11.57 1.03
CA ASN A 305 -14.23 -11.79 -0.14
C ASN A 305 -14.41 -13.30 -0.41
N SER A 306 -15.03 -13.66 -1.54
CA SER A 306 -15.25 -15.05 -1.98
C SER A 306 -13.97 -15.88 -2.15
N SER A 307 -12.82 -15.23 -2.37
CA SER A 307 -11.50 -15.87 -2.36
C SER A 307 -10.97 -16.15 -0.94
N GLU A 308 -11.73 -15.81 0.11
CA GLU A 308 -11.38 -15.82 1.54
C GLU A 308 -10.02 -15.16 1.85
N ALA A 309 -9.83 -13.91 1.42
CA ALA A 309 -8.58 -13.18 1.69
C ALA A 309 -8.24 -13.01 3.19
N LYS A 310 -9.27 -12.93 4.06
CA LYS A 310 -9.17 -12.86 5.53
C LYS A 310 -8.16 -11.85 6.06
N GLN A 311 -8.27 -10.60 5.61
CA GLN A 311 -7.36 -9.52 5.99
C GLN A 311 -7.72 -8.96 7.37
N TYR A 312 -7.00 -9.40 8.39
CA TYR A 312 -7.27 -9.06 9.79
C TYR A 312 -6.82 -7.66 10.20
N TYR A 313 -5.80 -7.14 9.54
CA TYR A 313 -5.20 -5.83 9.82
C TYR A 313 -4.82 -5.12 8.53
N ILE A 314 -4.63 -3.80 8.60
CA ILE A 314 -4.09 -3.02 7.49
C ILE A 314 -2.66 -3.50 7.13
N SER A 315 -2.36 -3.57 5.84
CA SER A 315 -1.09 -4.11 5.36
C SER A 315 0.06 -3.16 5.63
N GLN A 316 1.12 -3.68 6.25
CA GLN A 316 2.42 -2.99 6.38
C GLN A 316 3.21 -3.01 5.06
N ASN A 317 2.82 -3.83 4.07
CA ASN A 317 3.56 -3.90 2.82
C ASN A 317 3.39 -2.62 2.01
N TYR A 318 4.54 -2.03 1.67
CA TYR A 318 4.67 -0.71 1.08
C TYR A 318 4.11 0.45 1.93
N HIS A 319 3.95 0.29 3.24
CA HIS A 319 3.57 1.39 4.14
C HIS A 319 4.65 2.49 4.12
N GLY A 320 4.21 3.74 3.95
CA GLY A 320 5.10 4.90 3.74
C GLY A 320 5.47 5.15 2.28
N ARG A 321 4.88 4.41 1.33
CA ARG A 321 5.06 4.62 -0.11
C ARG A 321 4.37 5.92 -0.52
N LEU A 322 5.15 6.87 -1.03
CA LEU A 322 4.62 8.11 -1.61
C LEU A 322 4.74 8.13 -3.15
N ALA A 323 4.84 6.97 -3.79
CA ALA A 323 5.14 6.87 -5.21
C ALA A 323 3.99 7.27 -6.15
N ALA A 324 2.75 7.36 -5.65
CA ALA A 324 1.56 7.60 -6.45
C ALA A 324 1.43 9.07 -6.90
N SER A 325 0.94 9.24 -8.13
CA SER A 325 0.90 10.55 -8.80
C SER A 325 -0.47 11.25 -8.77
N HIS A 326 -1.56 10.48 -8.65
CA HIS A 326 -2.93 11.00 -8.68
C HIS A 326 -3.32 11.89 -7.48
N PHE A 327 -2.49 12.01 -6.45
CA PHE A 327 -2.77 12.92 -5.32
C PHE A 327 -2.75 14.40 -5.72
N GLU A 328 -1.98 14.81 -6.73
CA GLU A 328 -2.03 16.19 -7.24
C GLU A 328 -3.35 16.46 -7.99
N LEU A 329 -3.88 15.47 -8.74
CA LEU A 329 -5.21 15.51 -9.35
C LEU A 329 -6.30 15.69 -8.28
N LEU A 330 -6.30 14.82 -7.26
CA LEU A 330 -7.28 14.86 -6.18
C LEU A 330 -7.18 16.15 -5.36
N TYR A 331 -5.97 16.65 -5.11
CA TYR A 331 -5.74 17.92 -4.42
C TYR A 331 -6.33 19.10 -5.20
N ASN A 332 -6.00 19.23 -6.49
CA ASN A 332 -6.51 20.34 -7.30
C ASN A 332 -8.02 20.25 -7.52
N HIS A 333 -8.58 19.05 -7.68
CA HIS A 333 -10.03 18.88 -7.80
C HIS A 333 -10.77 19.21 -6.49
N TYR A 334 -10.47 18.50 -5.39
CA TYR A 334 -11.26 18.64 -4.17
C TYR A 334 -10.92 19.89 -3.36
N VAL A 335 -9.64 20.27 -3.25
CA VAL A 335 -9.23 21.40 -2.40
C VAL A 335 -9.22 22.71 -3.17
N VAL A 336 -8.56 22.75 -4.34
CA VAL A 336 -8.37 24.02 -5.08
C VAL A 336 -9.63 24.42 -5.85
N LEU A 337 -10.29 23.50 -6.55
CA LEU A 337 -11.49 23.77 -7.33
C LEU A 337 -12.77 23.73 -6.49
N LYS A 338 -12.97 22.69 -5.66
CA LYS A 338 -14.21 22.51 -4.86
C LYS A 338 -14.16 23.14 -3.45
N GLY A 339 -13.00 23.60 -2.99
CA GLY A 339 -12.85 24.26 -1.68
C GLY A 339 -12.98 23.33 -0.46
N LEU A 340 -12.91 22.02 -0.63
CA LEU A 340 -13.06 21.04 0.44
C LEU A 340 -11.80 20.92 1.31
N LYS A 341 -11.98 20.44 2.54
CA LYS A 341 -10.87 20.12 3.45
C LYS A 341 -10.38 18.69 3.20
N ALA A 342 -9.17 18.56 2.66
CA ALA A 342 -8.47 17.29 2.47
C ALA A 342 -7.01 17.43 2.94
N PRO A 343 -6.74 17.45 4.26
CA PRO A 343 -5.41 17.75 4.80
C PRO A 343 -4.34 16.71 4.44
N HIS A 344 -4.70 15.43 4.30
CA HIS A 344 -3.74 14.37 4.02
C HIS A 344 -3.44 14.26 2.53
N VAL A 345 -4.46 14.34 1.66
CA VAL A 345 -4.32 14.45 0.20
C VAL A 345 -3.46 15.67 -0.16
N ARG A 346 -3.75 16.83 0.46
CA ARG A 346 -2.94 18.04 0.33
C ARG A 346 -1.48 17.79 0.71
N LEU A 347 -1.24 17.16 1.87
CA LEU A 347 0.13 16.95 2.35
C LEU A 347 0.90 15.96 1.47
N PHE A 348 0.24 14.90 0.99
CA PHE A 348 0.82 13.94 0.05
C PHE A 348 1.24 14.64 -1.26
N ALA A 349 0.37 15.47 -1.83
CA ALA A 349 0.69 16.29 -3.00
C ALA A 349 1.87 17.25 -2.73
N GLU A 350 1.82 18.02 -1.61
CA GLU A 350 2.92 18.91 -1.16
C GLU A 350 4.28 18.18 -0.98
N LEU A 351 4.30 16.88 -0.68
CA LEU A 351 5.52 16.09 -0.51
C LEU A 351 6.11 15.57 -1.83
N ARG A 352 5.29 15.48 -2.88
CA ARG A 352 5.63 14.74 -4.09
C ARG A 352 5.82 15.61 -5.32
N ARG A 353 5.19 16.79 -5.37
CA ARG A 353 5.36 17.84 -6.38
C ARG A 353 6.83 18.28 -6.62
N PRO A 354 7.39 18.16 -7.85
CA PRO A 354 6.82 17.52 -9.04
C PRO A 354 6.93 16.00 -8.96
N GLU A 355 5.78 15.33 -9.04
CA GLU A 355 5.71 13.88 -9.12
C GLU A 355 6.01 13.40 -10.56
N PRO A 356 6.63 12.22 -10.71
CA PRO A 356 6.97 11.66 -12.01
C PRO A 356 5.75 11.04 -12.71
N GLY A 357 5.99 10.48 -13.89
CA GLY A 357 5.09 9.49 -14.48
C GLY A 357 4.98 8.21 -13.65
N GLU A 358 3.92 7.45 -13.89
CA GLU A 358 3.60 6.21 -13.19
C GLU A 358 3.46 5.03 -14.19
N VAL A 359 3.24 3.80 -13.68
CA VAL A 359 3.19 2.59 -14.52
C VAL A 359 1.80 2.36 -15.10
N ASP A 360 0.77 2.31 -14.25
CA ASP A 360 -0.60 1.94 -14.66
C ASP A 360 -1.53 3.16 -14.88
N ILE A 361 -1.07 4.36 -14.52
CA ILE A 361 -1.66 5.67 -14.85
C ILE A 361 -0.55 6.61 -15.37
N PHE A 362 -0.89 7.78 -15.92
CA PHE A 362 0.11 8.58 -16.64
C PHE A 362 1.03 9.42 -15.74
N GLY A 363 0.53 9.92 -14.62
CA GLY A 363 1.24 10.82 -13.71
C GLY A 363 1.47 12.24 -14.26
N PHE A 364 2.53 12.90 -13.79
CA PHE A 364 2.85 14.31 -14.07
C PHE A 364 1.72 15.31 -13.72
N GLY A 365 0.92 15.02 -12.70
CA GLY A 365 -0.19 15.87 -12.23
C GLY A 365 0.22 17.30 -11.85
N THR A 366 1.45 17.52 -11.38
CA THR A 366 1.99 18.88 -11.16
C THR A 366 2.00 19.71 -12.44
N LEU A 367 2.27 19.10 -13.59
CA LEU A 367 2.16 19.74 -14.89
C LEU A 367 0.69 19.85 -15.32
N THR A 368 -0.08 18.75 -15.24
CA THR A 368 -1.38 18.66 -15.91
C THR A 368 -2.55 19.23 -15.11
N TYR A 369 -2.59 18.98 -13.80
CA TYR A 369 -3.74 19.27 -12.93
C TYR A 369 -3.56 20.49 -12.03
N THR A 370 -2.36 21.07 -11.92
CA THR A 370 -2.17 22.31 -11.15
C THR A 370 -3.05 23.43 -11.73
N LEU A 371 -3.92 24.00 -10.88
CA LEU A 371 -4.82 25.10 -11.22
C LEU A 371 -4.29 26.47 -10.75
N ASN A 372 -3.56 26.51 -9.63
CA ASN A 372 -3.13 27.76 -9.00
C ASN A 372 -1.77 27.57 -8.28
N SER A 373 -0.75 28.36 -8.66
CA SER A 373 0.61 28.30 -8.11
C SER A 373 0.69 28.67 -6.63
N SER A 374 -0.13 29.62 -6.16
CA SER A 374 -0.19 29.98 -4.73
C SER A 374 -0.86 28.88 -3.89
N ALA A 375 -1.73 28.06 -4.48
CA ALA A 375 -2.32 26.89 -3.82
C ALA A 375 -1.44 25.63 -3.93
N SER A 376 -0.60 25.53 -4.97
CA SER A 376 0.31 24.41 -5.22
C SER A 376 1.80 24.83 -5.20
N PRO A 377 2.31 25.46 -4.13
CA PRO A 377 3.70 25.88 -4.09
C PRO A 377 4.67 24.69 -4.05
N MET A 378 5.88 24.92 -4.55
CA MET A 378 7.05 24.06 -4.29
C MET A 378 7.48 24.17 -2.82
N ARG A 379 8.06 23.11 -2.25
CA ARG A 379 8.68 23.19 -0.92
C ARG A 379 9.97 24.01 -0.99
N ALA A 380 10.12 24.94 -0.04
CA ALA A 380 11.26 25.86 0.02
C ALA A 380 12.26 25.57 1.16
N THR A 381 11.93 24.67 2.10
CA THR A 381 12.77 24.36 3.27
C THR A 381 13.02 22.85 3.41
N PRO A 382 14.28 22.42 3.64
CA PRO A 382 14.59 21.04 3.98
C PRO A 382 13.86 20.55 5.24
N PRO A 383 13.82 19.22 5.50
CA PRO A 383 13.22 18.68 6.71
C PRO A 383 14.00 19.01 7.99
N LEU A 384 13.37 18.77 9.13
CA LEU A 384 14.07 18.76 10.42
C LEU A 384 14.93 17.50 10.55
N THR A 385 16.05 17.61 11.28
CA THR A 385 16.93 16.48 11.58
C THR A 385 16.19 15.36 12.34
N PRO A 386 16.29 14.09 11.91
CA PRO A 386 15.78 12.94 12.64
C PRO A 386 16.32 12.86 14.07
N ARG A 387 15.42 12.61 15.03
CA ARG A 387 15.71 12.41 16.46
C ARG A 387 15.22 11.04 16.89
N GLY A 388 15.71 10.52 18.01
CA GLY A 388 15.25 9.23 18.55
C GLY A 388 15.59 8.03 17.65
N VAL A 389 16.63 8.14 16.82
CA VAL A 389 17.18 7.00 16.08
C VAL A 389 17.69 5.96 17.08
N THR A 390 17.39 4.68 16.84
CA THR A 390 17.84 3.55 17.65
C THR A 390 18.36 2.43 16.74
N THR A 391 19.18 1.57 17.33
CA THR A 391 19.79 0.41 16.69
C THR A 391 19.53 -0.86 17.51
N SER A 392 19.27 -1.98 16.83
CA SER A 392 19.23 -3.30 17.43
C SER A 392 20.13 -4.26 16.66
N ALA A 393 21.10 -4.86 17.35
CA ALA A 393 21.95 -5.91 16.78
C ALA A 393 21.15 -7.21 16.58
N GLY A 394 21.36 -7.86 15.44
CA GLY A 394 20.82 -9.18 15.11
C GLY A 394 21.90 -10.13 14.60
N LEU A 395 21.48 -11.32 14.18
CA LEU A 395 22.36 -12.33 13.57
C LEU A 395 22.86 -11.86 12.20
N GLY A 396 24.12 -11.42 12.11
CA GLY A 396 24.73 -10.91 10.88
C GLY A 396 24.05 -9.67 10.29
N ARG A 397 23.39 -8.85 11.12
CA ARG A 397 22.68 -7.63 10.69
C ARG A 397 22.50 -6.62 11.81
N VAL A 398 22.34 -5.35 11.45
CA VAL A 398 21.86 -4.28 12.34
C VAL A 398 20.53 -3.77 11.79
N SER A 399 19.52 -3.68 12.65
CA SER A 399 18.26 -3.00 12.29
C SER A 399 18.25 -1.62 12.95
N LEU A 400 17.88 -0.60 12.17
CA LEU A 400 17.73 0.78 12.60
C LEU A 400 16.25 1.13 12.60
N GLN A 401 15.82 1.92 13.58
CA GLN A 401 14.47 2.47 13.65
C GLN A 401 14.53 3.93 14.11
N TRP A 402 13.56 4.73 13.70
CA TRP A 402 13.37 6.09 14.19
C TRP A 402 11.87 6.42 14.19
N PRO A 403 11.40 7.40 14.97
CA PRO A 403 10.07 7.97 14.76
C PRO A 403 9.98 8.56 13.35
N PRO A 404 8.86 8.41 12.62
CA PRO A 404 8.64 9.16 11.39
C PRO A 404 8.73 10.66 11.72
N SER A 405 9.69 11.37 11.12
CA SER A 405 10.11 12.69 11.59
C SER A 405 8.92 13.66 11.62
N GLY A 406 8.62 14.23 12.79
CA GLY A 406 7.27 14.68 13.15
C GLY A 406 6.62 15.75 12.25
N ALA A 407 7.39 16.47 11.43
CA ALA A 407 6.83 17.47 10.53
C ALA A 407 6.04 16.90 9.34
N TYR A 408 6.04 15.57 9.14
CA TYR A 408 5.41 14.91 7.98
C TYR A 408 5.77 15.58 6.65
N ASN A 409 6.98 16.14 6.58
CA ASN A 409 7.48 17.01 5.51
C ASN A 409 8.63 16.36 4.72
N VAL A 410 8.73 15.02 4.83
CA VAL A 410 9.74 14.14 4.23
C VAL A 410 9.16 13.30 3.10
N HIS A 411 9.96 13.05 2.06
CA HIS A 411 9.67 12.04 1.04
C HIS A 411 10.54 10.78 1.16
N GLY A 412 11.45 10.77 2.14
CA GLY A 412 12.25 9.61 2.54
C GLY A 412 13.50 10.00 3.33
N TYR A 413 14.45 9.07 3.40
CA TYR A 413 15.62 9.18 4.28
C TYR A 413 16.92 8.76 3.60
N GLU A 414 17.99 9.32 4.11
CA GLU A 414 19.39 8.99 3.85
C GLU A 414 19.96 8.28 5.09
N VAL A 415 20.50 7.08 4.93
CA VAL A 415 21.14 6.30 5.98
C VAL A 415 22.62 6.13 5.64
N SER A 416 23.49 6.59 6.54
CA SER A 416 24.94 6.52 6.37
C SER A 416 25.61 5.74 7.50
N ARG A 417 26.72 5.07 7.19
CA ARG A 417 27.46 4.15 8.06
C ARG A 417 28.94 4.51 8.15
N ALA A 418 29.54 4.28 9.32
CA ALA A 418 30.98 4.36 9.57
C ALA A 418 31.46 3.19 10.45
N THR A 419 32.78 2.92 10.43
CA THR A 419 33.44 1.96 11.35
C THR A 419 34.09 2.64 12.55
N ALA A 420 34.06 3.97 12.61
CA ALA A 420 34.52 4.77 13.74
C ALA A 420 33.53 5.91 14.02
N LYS A 421 33.36 6.29 15.29
CA LYS A 421 32.37 7.28 15.74
C LYS A 421 32.52 8.65 15.05
N ALA A 422 33.76 9.05 14.78
CA ALA A 422 34.10 10.30 14.10
C ALA A 422 33.94 10.24 12.56
N GLY A 423 33.54 9.09 11.99
CA GLY A 423 33.48 8.85 10.56
C GLY A 423 34.81 8.35 9.96
N PRO A 424 34.98 8.46 8.62
CA PRO A 424 34.02 9.02 7.67
C PRO A 424 32.74 8.18 7.59
N TYR A 425 31.60 8.86 7.40
CA TYR A 425 30.31 8.21 7.14
C TYR A 425 30.07 8.14 5.64
N THR A 426 29.62 6.99 5.14
CA THR A 426 29.26 6.77 3.73
C THR A 426 27.79 6.39 3.61
N SER A 427 27.10 6.89 2.58
CA SER A 427 25.75 6.45 2.22
C SER A 427 25.70 4.93 2.05
N ILE A 428 24.71 4.29 2.67
CA ILE A 428 24.35 2.88 2.45
C ILE A 428 22.90 2.70 2.01
N SER A 429 22.06 3.74 2.16
CA SER A 429 20.71 3.76 1.62
C SER A 429 20.21 5.18 1.43
N SER A 430 19.57 5.45 0.30
CA SER A 430 18.96 6.75 -0.02
C SER A 430 17.61 6.54 -0.68
N THR A 431 16.55 7.15 -0.14
CA THR A 431 15.17 6.97 -0.61
C THR A 431 14.43 8.30 -0.72
N ASN A 432 13.76 8.56 -1.85
CA ASN A 432 13.02 9.82 -2.10
C ASN A 432 11.54 9.61 -2.50
N ARG A 433 11.01 8.40 -2.27
CA ARG A 433 9.60 8.02 -2.49
C ARG A 433 9.06 7.08 -1.39
N TRP A 434 9.82 6.88 -0.32
CA TRP A 434 9.59 5.88 0.72
C TRP A 434 9.92 6.51 2.07
N THR A 435 8.92 6.64 2.93
CA THR A 435 9.05 7.26 4.26
C THR A 435 9.10 6.24 5.39
N THR A 436 9.34 4.96 5.08
CA THR A 436 9.48 3.89 6.07
C THR A 436 10.63 4.22 7.04
N PRO A 437 10.36 4.46 8.34
CA PRO A 437 11.33 5.04 9.25
C PRO A 437 12.17 3.95 9.92
N SER A 438 12.66 3.01 9.10
CA SER A 438 13.47 1.88 9.53
C SER A 438 14.35 1.42 8.38
N TYR A 439 15.55 0.93 8.70
CA TYR A 439 16.46 0.33 7.74
C TYR A 439 17.08 -0.95 8.31
N VAL A 440 17.47 -1.87 7.44
CA VAL A 440 18.17 -3.11 7.80
C VAL A 440 19.50 -3.13 7.07
N ASP A 441 20.58 -3.01 7.83
CA ASP A 441 21.92 -3.26 7.32
C ASP A 441 22.25 -4.74 7.47
N ALA A 442 22.28 -5.46 6.35
CA ALA A 442 22.65 -6.87 6.26
C ALA A 442 24.06 -7.08 5.65
N ASP A 443 24.78 -6.00 5.34
CA ASP A 443 26.14 -6.01 4.78
C ASP A 443 27.16 -5.72 5.89
N VAL A 444 27.14 -6.52 6.97
CA VAL A 444 27.93 -6.26 8.17
C VAL A 444 28.71 -7.49 8.65
N GLU A 445 29.96 -7.24 9.03
CA GLU A 445 30.81 -8.24 9.67
C GLU A 445 30.37 -8.44 11.13
N PRO A 446 30.04 -9.68 11.55
CA PRO A 446 29.69 -9.94 12.92
C PRO A 446 30.85 -9.66 13.90
N GLY A 447 30.53 -9.12 15.08
CA GLY A 447 31.51 -8.72 16.10
C GLY A 447 32.16 -7.35 15.87
N LYS A 448 31.92 -6.70 14.73
CA LYS A 448 32.45 -5.38 14.39
C LYS A 448 31.44 -4.28 14.74
N THR A 449 31.84 -3.28 15.51
CA THR A 449 30.94 -2.15 15.83
C THR A 449 30.83 -1.21 14.64
N TYR A 450 29.60 -0.91 14.24
CA TYR A 450 29.26 0.07 13.22
C TYR A 450 28.52 1.25 13.86
N TYR A 451 28.74 2.44 13.29
CA TYR A 451 28.10 3.69 13.66
C TYR A 451 27.21 4.15 12.52
N TYR A 452 26.02 4.65 12.84
CA TYR A 452 25.00 5.04 11.86
C TYR A 452 24.45 6.42 12.14
N THR A 453 24.13 7.16 11.08
CA THR A 453 23.37 8.41 11.14
C THR A 453 22.25 8.40 10.10
N VAL A 454 21.14 9.08 10.41
CA VAL A 454 20.00 9.23 9.50
C VAL A 454 19.76 10.71 9.22
N ALA A 455 19.58 11.09 7.96
CA ALA A 455 19.08 12.40 7.55
C ALA A 455 17.76 12.25 6.79
N ALA A 456 16.92 13.28 6.87
CA ALA A 456 15.63 13.34 6.22
C ALA A 456 15.70 14.09 4.89
N LEU A 457 14.93 13.65 3.90
CA LEU A 457 14.94 14.17 2.53
C LEU A 457 13.58 14.76 2.14
N ASN A 458 13.57 15.92 1.48
CA ASN A 458 12.43 16.41 0.70
C ASN A 458 12.88 17.16 -0.56
N ASN A 459 11.93 17.66 -1.36
CA ASN A 459 12.22 18.33 -2.63
C ASN A 459 13.01 19.67 -2.50
N ALA A 460 13.15 20.22 -1.29
CA ALA A 460 14.01 21.38 -1.00
C ALA A 460 15.42 20.99 -0.53
N GLY A 461 15.68 19.72 -0.23
CA GLY A 461 17.00 19.21 0.14
C GLY A 461 17.00 18.22 1.30
N GLN A 462 18.20 18.00 1.83
CA GLN A 462 18.51 17.09 2.93
C GLN A 462 18.65 17.85 4.26
N SER A 463 18.16 17.28 5.36
CA SER A 463 18.38 17.80 6.72
C SER A 463 19.83 17.59 7.17
N ALA A 464 20.26 18.25 8.24
CA ALA A 464 21.44 17.77 8.96
C ALA A 464 21.18 16.35 9.51
N SER A 465 22.23 15.53 9.60
CA SER A 465 22.16 14.15 10.10
C SER A 465 21.86 14.08 11.60
N SER A 466 21.24 12.97 12.02
CA SER A 466 21.05 12.64 13.44
C SER A 466 22.38 12.53 14.19
N ALA A 467 22.32 12.56 15.53
CA ALA A 467 23.41 12.06 16.35
C ALA A 467 23.74 10.59 15.96
N PRO A 468 25.01 10.17 16.03
CA PRO A 468 25.40 8.82 15.67
C PRO A 468 24.98 7.80 16.73
N VAL A 469 24.40 6.69 16.27
CA VAL A 469 24.07 5.50 17.07
C VAL A 469 24.94 4.33 16.65
N GLU A 470 25.18 3.38 17.55
CA GLU A 470 26.11 2.27 17.33
C GLU A 470 25.47 0.90 17.57
N ALA A 471 25.98 -0.13 16.90
CA ALA A 471 25.65 -1.52 17.18
C ALA A 471 26.74 -2.49 16.71
N THR A 472 26.80 -3.65 17.37
CA THR A 472 27.71 -4.75 17.04
C THR A 472 26.88 -5.99 16.70
N PRO A 473 26.75 -6.38 15.41
CA PRO A 473 25.93 -7.51 15.00
C PRO A 473 26.53 -8.83 15.50
N ALA A 474 25.68 -9.78 15.86
CA ALA A 474 26.09 -11.05 16.43
C ALA A 474 26.46 -12.07 15.34
N ALA A 475 27.54 -12.84 15.53
CA ALA A 475 27.89 -13.94 14.62
C ALA A 475 26.87 -15.08 14.68
N GLY A 476 26.17 -15.16 15.82
CA GLY A 476 25.47 -16.36 16.25
C GLY A 476 26.44 -17.40 16.80
N GLY A 477 25.90 -18.30 17.59
CA GLY A 477 26.61 -19.43 18.17
C GLY A 477 25.73 -20.68 18.15
N PRO A 478 26.08 -21.70 18.98
CA PRO A 478 25.26 -22.90 19.13
C PRO A 478 23.85 -22.57 19.64
N LEU A 479 22.93 -23.51 19.45
CA LEU A 479 21.57 -23.42 19.96
C LEU A 479 21.53 -23.21 21.48
N PRO A 480 20.55 -22.45 22.02
CA PRO A 480 20.36 -22.34 23.46
C PRO A 480 20.05 -23.71 24.09
N SER A 481 20.39 -23.87 25.38
CA SER A 481 20.18 -25.14 26.09
C SER A 481 18.74 -25.67 25.95
N GLY A 482 18.61 -26.97 25.68
CA GLY A 482 17.35 -27.66 25.44
C GLY A 482 16.84 -27.64 23.99
N TRP A 483 17.33 -26.73 23.14
CA TRP A 483 17.00 -26.70 21.71
C TRP A 483 17.89 -27.66 20.91
N GLY A 484 17.30 -28.33 19.92
CA GLY A 484 17.99 -29.25 19.02
C GLY A 484 17.13 -29.64 17.80
N PRO A 485 17.60 -30.61 17.00
CA PRO A 485 16.82 -31.13 15.86
C PRO A 485 15.57 -31.88 16.34
N GLY A 486 14.39 -31.50 15.83
CA GLY A 486 13.11 -32.13 16.17
C GLY A 486 12.75 -33.34 15.31
N SER A 487 13.23 -33.40 14.07
CA SER A 487 12.86 -34.38 13.02
C SER A 487 13.42 -33.95 11.65
N VAL A 488 13.87 -34.78 10.70
CA VAL A 488 14.57 -36.09 10.75
C VAL A 488 15.75 -36.09 9.75
N LYS A 489 15.62 -35.41 8.58
CA LYS A 489 16.62 -35.38 7.49
C LYS A 489 17.26 -33.98 7.34
N GLY A 490 18.49 -33.80 7.81
CA GLY A 490 19.27 -32.60 7.56
C GLY A 490 20.47 -32.45 8.50
N THR A 491 21.59 -31.92 7.99
CA THR A 491 22.79 -31.62 8.77
C THR A 491 22.56 -30.44 9.72
N ALA A 492 22.99 -30.59 10.97
CA ALA A 492 22.70 -29.64 12.04
C ALA A 492 23.67 -28.44 12.04
N TYR A 493 23.28 -27.34 11.37
CA TYR A 493 23.84 -26.01 11.65
C TYR A 493 22.71 -24.96 11.66
N THR A 494 22.62 -24.21 12.75
CA THR A 494 21.65 -23.13 12.98
C THR A 494 22.34 -22.13 13.88
N ASN A 495 22.48 -20.89 13.42
CA ASN A 495 23.08 -19.84 14.24
C ASN A 495 22.00 -19.24 15.13
N ALA A 496 22.25 -19.18 16.44
CA ALA A 496 21.36 -18.57 17.41
C ALA A 496 22.05 -17.48 18.24
N SER A 497 21.29 -16.51 18.72
CA SER A 497 21.73 -15.50 19.68
C SER A 497 20.54 -15.02 20.51
N GLY A 498 20.55 -15.33 21.81
CA GLY A 498 19.43 -15.05 22.71
C GLY A 498 18.13 -15.71 22.21
N HIS A 499 17.15 -14.86 21.86
CA HIS A 499 15.83 -15.25 21.33
C HIS A 499 15.75 -15.21 19.80
N SER A 500 16.89 -15.11 19.10
CA SER A 500 16.97 -15.03 17.63
C SER A 500 17.63 -16.28 17.05
N PHE A 501 17.06 -16.79 15.95
CA PHE A 501 17.41 -18.07 15.33
C PHE A 501 17.42 -17.95 13.81
N SER A 502 18.50 -18.42 13.16
CA SER A 502 18.62 -18.53 11.71
C SER A 502 18.57 -20.01 11.28
N VAL A 503 17.39 -20.46 10.84
CA VAL A 503 17.07 -21.87 10.59
C VAL A 503 17.17 -22.16 9.08
N PRO A 504 18.04 -23.09 8.63
CA PRO A 504 18.09 -23.48 7.23
C PRO A 504 16.88 -24.36 6.87
N GLY A 505 16.35 -24.18 5.67
CA GLY A 505 15.27 -24.99 5.11
C GLY A 505 15.80 -26.27 4.46
N THR A 506 15.13 -27.38 4.72
CA THR A 506 15.29 -28.67 4.03
C THR A 506 13.90 -29.26 3.77
N GLY A 507 13.77 -30.37 3.04
CA GLY A 507 12.49 -31.06 2.87
C GLY A 507 11.36 -30.22 2.26
N GLN A 508 10.14 -30.75 2.25
CA GLN A 508 8.95 -30.07 1.70
C GLN A 508 7.90 -29.87 2.80
N ASP A 509 7.13 -28.79 2.69
CA ASP A 509 6.00 -28.46 3.57
C ASP A 509 6.32 -28.63 5.07
N LEU A 510 5.57 -29.49 5.77
CA LEU A 510 5.73 -29.78 7.19
C LEU A 510 6.90 -30.72 7.48
N ASP A 511 7.42 -31.42 6.47
CA ASP A 511 8.55 -32.35 6.59
C ASP A 511 9.91 -31.66 6.36
N GLY A 512 9.92 -30.32 6.49
CA GLY A 512 11.14 -29.53 6.53
C GLY A 512 11.90 -29.59 7.85
N ASN A 513 12.95 -28.78 7.94
CA ASN A 513 13.82 -28.71 9.10
C ASN A 513 13.06 -28.14 10.30
N LEU A 514 13.12 -28.85 11.43
CA LEU A 514 12.51 -28.45 12.70
C LEU A 514 13.62 -28.29 13.74
N ILE A 515 13.79 -27.07 14.25
CA ILE A 515 14.62 -26.78 15.42
C ILE A 515 13.69 -26.52 16.60
N ALA A 516 13.75 -27.38 17.62
CA ALA A 516 12.74 -27.45 18.69
C ALA A 516 13.32 -27.88 20.03
N MET A 517 12.53 -27.74 21.09
CA MET A 517 12.82 -28.30 22.41
C MET A 517 11.64 -29.15 22.93
N PRO A 518 11.88 -30.13 23.82
CA PRO A 518 10.80 -30.87 24.47
C PRO A 518 10.02 -29.95 25.43
N VAL A 519 8.71 -29.87 25.24
CA VAL A 519 7.78 -29.12 26.12
C VAL A 519 6.68 -30.04 26.62
N GLU A 520 6.38 -29.92 27.91
CA GLU A 520 5.40 -30.75 28.61
C GLU A 520 4.17 -29.93 29.00
N GLY A 521 2.98 -30.50 28.78
CA GLY A 521 1.70 -29.93 29.21
C GLY A 521 1.26 -28.75 28.34
N ASP A 522 0.58 -27.79 28.97
CA ASP A 522 0.07 -26.57 28.32
C ASP A 522 1.16 -25.50 28.21
N PHE A 523 1.17 -24.80 27.07
CA PHE A 523 2.14 -23.75 26.80
C PHE A 523 1.72 -22.87 25.62
N VAL A 524 2.38 -21.73 25.50
CA VAL A 524 2.34 -20.83 24.35
C VAL A 524 3.75 -20.70 23.78
N LEU A 525 3.89 -21.06 22.51
CA LEU A 525 5.05 -20.77 21.66
C LEU A 525 4.73 -19.52 20.83
N THR A 526 5.60 -18.52 20.85
CA THR A 526 5.48 -17.28 20.06
C THR A 526 6.82 -16.96 19.41
N ALA A 527 6.80 -16.46 18.18
CA ALA A 527 7.96 -15.90 17.50
C ALA A 527 7.54 -14.83 16.50
N ARG A 528 8.46 -13.92 16.18
CA ARG A 528 8.36 -13.06 15.00
C ARG A 528 9.22 -13.66 13.89
N LEU A 529 8.63 -13.85 12.73
CA LEU A 529 9.31 -14.17 11.49
C LEU A 529 9.81 -12.84 10.91
N VAL A 530 11.11 -12.74 10.64
CA VAL A 530 11.77 -11.47 10.31
C VAL A 530 12.18 -11.40 8.84
N GLU A 531 12.71 -12.51 8.31
CA GLU A 531 13.31 -12.54 6.98
C GLU A 531 13.24 -13.96 6.39
N ARG A 532 13.12 -14.02 5.06
CA ARG A 532 13.31 -15.23 4.24
C ARG A 532 14.47 -14.99 3.29
N LYS A 533 15.44 -15.90 3.27
CA LYS A 533 16.48 -15.98 2.23
C LYS A 533 16.30 -17.27 1.43
N GLY A 534 16.62 -17.22 0.13
CA GLY A 534 16.47 -18.35 -0.77
C GLY A 534 15.02 -18.86 -0.94
N PRO A 535 14.84 -20.05 -1.55
CA PRO A 535 13.53 -20.62 -1.89
C PRO A 535 12.90 -21.36 -0.69
N VAL A 536 12.55 -20.64 0.37
CA VAL A 536 11.75 -21.20 1.48
C VAL A 536 10.30 -21.39 1.04
N GLY A 537 9.79 -22.61 1.24
CA GLY A 537 8.40 -22.99 0.97
C GLY A 537 7.47 -22.60 2.12
N LEU A 538 7.63 -23.26 3.28
CA LEU A 538 6.98 -22.87 4.53
C LEU A 538 8.03 -22.44 5.57
N MET A 539 7.72 -21.40 6.35
CA MET A 539 8.43 -21.09 7.60
C MET A 539 7.44 -20.74 8.71
N GLY A 540 7.73 -21.10 9.96
CA GLY A 540 6.84 -20.78 11.07
C GLY A 540 7.08 -21.58 12.34
N LEU A 541 6.00 -21.78 13.09
CA LEU A 541 5.98 -22.49 14.38
C LEU A 541 5.40 -23.90 14.21
N MET A 542 5.91 -24.87 14.97
CA MET A 542 5.39 -26.23 14.97
C MET A 542 5.40 -26.84 16.38
N MET A 543 4.35 -27.61 16.69
CA MET A 543 4.32 -28.64 17.72
C MET A 543 4.28 -30.02 17.04
N ARG A 544 5.15 -30.96 17.39
CA ARG A 544 5.26 -32.29 16.78
C ARG A 544 5.43 -33.40 17.83
N ASP A 545 4.90 -34.59 17.57
CA ASP A 545 5.19 -35.77 18.39
C ASP A 545 6.54 -36.43 18.07
N ARG A 546 7.13 -37.12 19.06
CA ARG A 546 8.48 -37.71 18.96
C ARG A 546 8.48 -39.18 18.49
N GLY A 547 7.34 -39.65 17.97
CA GLY A 547 7.12 -41.08 17.69
C GLY A 547 7.78 -41.55 16.39
N PRO A 548 8.22 -42.82 16.30
CA PRO A 548 8.56 -43.42 15.00
C PRO A 548 7.29 -43.62 14.15
N GLY A 549 7.37 -43.33 12.85
CA GLY A 549 6.26 -43.48 11.91
C GLY A 549 5.85 -42.15 11.27
N LYS A 550 4.55 -42.02 10.98
CA LYS A 550 3.96 -40.78 10.46
C LYS A 550 3.73 -39.80 11.64
N PRO A 551 4.37 -38.62 11.67
CA PRO A 551 4.24 -37.71 12.80
C PRO A 551 2.84 -37.11 12.88
N ARG A 552 2.42 -36.77 14.11
CA ARG A 552 1.35 -35.80 14.37
C ARG A 552 1.99 -34.44 14.59
N ASP A 553 1.52 -33.44 13.87
CA ASP A 553 2.00 -32.07 14.04
C ASP A 553 0.92 -31.01 13.81
N LEU A 554 1.14 -29.88 14.47
CA LEU A 554 0.29 -28.69 14.45
C LEU A 554 1.20 -27.50 14.21
N ALA A 555 1.02 -26.81 13.09
CA ALA A 555 1.97 -25.81 12.62
C ALA A 555 1.29 -24.52 12.12
N MET A 556 1.78 -23.37 12.57
CA MET A 556 1.38 -22.05 12.08
C MET A 556 2.49 -21.54 11.16
N THR A 557 2.20 -21.41 9.87
CA THR A 557 3.21 -21.19 8.82
C THR A 557 2.89 -19.96 7.95
N LEU A 558 3.94 -19.44 7.33
CA LEU A 558 3.92 -18.48 6.24
C LEU A 558 4.51 -19.17 5.01
N GLY A 559 3.84 -19.08 3.86
CA GLY A 559 4.33 -19.73 2.63
C GLY A 559 3.35 -19.61 1.46
N GLY A 560 3.29 -20.66 0.65
CA GLY A 560 2.31 -20.77 -0.45
C GLY A 560 2.48 -19.71 -1.54
N VAL A 561 1.36 -19.27 -2.12
CA VAL A 561 1.35 -18.32 -3.26
C VAL A 561 2.04 -17.01 -2.87
N GLY A 562 3.16 -16.71 -3.53
CA GLY A 562 4.02 -15.54 -3.22
C GLY A 562 4.85 -15.66 -1.93
N GLY A 563 4.67 -16.71 -1.14
CA GLY A 563 5.29 -16.84 0.19
C GLY A 563 4.67 -15.95 1.26
N ARG A 564 3.38 -15.61 1.12
CA ARG A 564 2.65 -14.64 1.95
C ARG A 564 1.35 -15.18 2.58
N GLN A 565 1.02 -16.45 2.34
CA GLN A 565 -0.20 -17.05 2.87
C GLN A 565 0.05 -17.58 4.28
N ALA A 566 -0.66 -17.04 5.27
CA ALA A 566 -0.66 -17.55 6.63
C ALA A 566 -1.61 -18.75 6.74
N ARG A 567 -1.13 -19.86 7.30
CA ARG A 567 -1.86 -21.14 7.35
C ARG A 567 -1.65 -21.85 8.68
N PHE A 568 -2.73 -22.43 9.22
CA PHE A 568 -2.65 -23.39 10.32
C PHE A 568 -2.87 -24.80 9.78
N HIS A 569 -1.88 -25.65 9.96
CA HIS A 569 -1.87 -27.04 9.51
C HIS A 569 -2.06 -27.97 10.71
N ALA A 570 -2.88 -29.01 10.54
CA ALA A 570 -3.08 -30.07 11.52
C ALA A 570 -2.98 -31.47 10.87
N ARG A 571 -1.92 -32.21 11.21
CA ARG A 571 -1.67 -33.57 10.71
C ARG A 571 -1.90 -34.59 11.80
N ALA A 572 -2.81 -35.54 11.55
CA ALA A 572 -3.27 -36.51 12.54
C ALA A 572 -2.47 -37.84 12.56
N GLY A 573 -1.33 -37.92 11.86
CA GLY A 573 -0.54 -39.15 11.73
C GLY A 573 -0.97 -40.06 10.57
N ASP A 574 -1.93 -39.63 9.75
CA ASP A 574 -2.33 -40.29 8.51
C ASP A 574 -1.43 -39.91 7.30
N GLY A 575 -0.70 -38.80 7.43
CA GLY A 575 0.20 -38.25 6.41
C GLY A 575 -0.38 -37.06 5.64
N LYS A 576 -1.65 -36.68 5.88
CA LYS A 576 -2.27 -35.47 5.33
C LYS A 576 -2.36 -34.40 6.42
N ALA A 577 -2.48 -33.14 6.01
CA ALA A 577 -2.73 -32.05 6.93
C ALA A 577 -4.06 -31.38 6.57
N ASP A 578 -4.95 -31.23 7.55
CA ASP A 578 -6.06 -30.31 7.46
C ASP A 578 -5.49 -28.88 7.50
N VAL A 579 -5.93 -28.02 6.58
CA VAL A 579 -5.39 -26.66 6.44
C VAL A 579 -6.49 -25.63 6.69
N GLN A 580 -6.34 -24.87 7.78
CA GLN A 580 -7.16 -23.71 8.08
C GLN A 580 -6.47 -22.45 7.57
N ARG A 581 -7.19 -21.64 6.79
CA ARG A 581 -6.68 -20.42 6.16
C ARG A 581 -6.70 -19.23 7.12
N GLY A 582 -5.53 -18.63 7.33
CA GLY A 582 -5.38 -17.26 7.84
C GLY A 582 -5.37 -16.25 6.70
N ASP A 583 -4.73 -15.11 6.93
CA ASP A 583 -4.61 -14.02 5.95
C ASP A 583 -3.72 -14.42 4.76
N ASP A 584 -4.24 -14.23 3.54
CA ASP A 584 -3.54 -14.51 2.29
C ASP A 584 -2.49 -13.46 1.89
N TYR A 585 -2.42 -12.35 2.63
CA TYR A 585 -1.58 -11.17 2.40
C TYR A 585 -0.73 -10.84 3.63
N THR A 586 -0.19 -11.88 4.26
CA THR A 586 0.73 -11.74 5.39
C THR A 586 2.14 -11.42 4.91
N TRP A 587 2.71 -10.33 5.41
CA TRP A 587 4.03 -9.84 5.00
C TRP A 587 5.02 -9.81 6.17
N LEU A 588 6.30 -9.99 5.89
CA LEU A 588 7.36 -9.94 6.89
C LEU A 588 7.69 -8.47 7.26
N PRO A 589 7.99 -8.17 8.53
CA PRO A 589 7.97 -9.11 9.67
C PRO A 589 6.54 -9.40 10.15
N VAL A 590 6.27 -10.65 10.57
CA VAL A 590 4.97 -11.07 11.13
C VAL A 590 5.17 -11.89 12.41
N TRP A 591 4.23 -11.78 13.34
CA TRP A 591 4.19 -12.59 14.55
C TRP A 591 3.24 -13.77 14.41
N PHE A 592 3.72 -14.96 14.82
CA PHE A 592 2.89 -16.16 14.96
C PHE A 592 2.90 -16.68 16.40
N ARG A 593 1.83 -17.38 16.76
CA ARG A 593 1.66 -18.02 18.06
C ARG A 593 0.93 -19.35 17.92
N LEU A 594 1.41 -20.36 18.64
CA LEU A 594 0.71 -21.62 18.90
C LEU A 594 0.47 -21.75 20.40
N GLN A 595 -0.78 -21.94 20.80
CA GLN A 595 -1.19 -22.14 22.20
C GLN A 595 -1.79 -23.53 22.36
N ARG A 596 -1.20 -24.35 23.23
CA ARG A 596 -1.80 -25.59 23.73
C ARG A 596 -2.50 -25.30 25.06
N ALA A 597 -3.78 -25.66 25.13
CA ALA A 597 -4.60 -25.57 26.34
C ALA A 597 -5.47 -26.83 26.45
N GLY A 598 -5.20 -27.67 27.44
CA GLY A 598 -5.80 -29.00 27.62
C GLY A 598 -5.65 -29.89 26.38
N GLY A 599 -6.79 -30.36 25.88
CA GLY A 599 -6.89 -31.19 24.67
C GLY A 599 -6.92 -30.42 23.35
N SER A 600 -6.68 -29.10 23.36
CA SER A 600 -6.82 -28.24 22.19
C SER A 600 -5.56 -27.43 21.89
N VAL A 601 -5.37 -27.11 20.60
CA VAL A 601 -4.36 -26.15 20.14
C VAL A 601 -5.03 -25.07 19.30
N ALA A 602 -4.70 -23.81 19.58
CA ALA A 602 -5.09 -22.66 18.79
C ALA A 602 -3.86 -22.02 18.12
N ALA A 603 -4.02 -21.61 16.87
CA ALA A 603 -3.02 -20.88 16.11
C ALA A 603 -3.46 -19.45 15.86
N PHE A 604 -2.51 -18.51 15.95
CA PHE A 604 -2.76 -17.09 15.81
C PHE A 604 -1.70 -16.41 14.96
N GLN A 605 -2.12 -15.32 14.31
CA GLN A 605 -1.25 -14.37 13.63
C GLN A 605 -1.45 -12.95 14.18
N SER A 606 -0.43 -12.11 14.01
CA SER A 606 -0.43 -10.73 14.45
C SER A 606 0.60 -9.91 13.65
N SER A 607 0.28 -8.66 13.33
CA SER A 607 1.20 -7.72 12.68
C SER A 607 2.13 -7.01 13.69
N ASP A 608 1.67 -6.81 14.93
CA ASP A 608 2.39 -6.05 15.97
C ASP A 608 2.96 -6.94 17.10
N GLY A 609 2.45 -8.16 17.27
CA GLY A 609 2.80 -9.10 18.35
C GLY A 609 1.92 -8.95 19.60
N ILE A 610 0.88 -8.11 19.53
CA ILE A 610 0.09 -7.64 20.66
C ILE A 610 -1.40 -7.87 20.41
N GLU A 611 -1.92 -7.51 19.24
CA GLU A 611 -3.26 -7.88 18.79
C GLU A 611 -3.21 -9.20 18.02
N TRP A 612 -3.90 -10.23 18.52
CA TRP A 612 -3.77 -11.61 18.04
C TRP A 612 -5.08 -12.13 17.45
N PHE A 613 -5.05 -12.49 16.17
CA PHE A 613 -6.18 -13.04 15.43
C PHE A 613 -6.08 -14.55 15.34
N ILE A 614 -7.15 -15.26 15.70
CA ILE A 614 -7.21 -16.72 15.59
C ILE A 614 -7.27 -17.11 14.12
N VAL A 615 -6.27 -17.88 13.67
CA VAL A 615 -6.23 -18.50 12.34
C VAL A 615 -7.02 -19.80 12.32
N GLY A 616 -6.96 -20.55 13.42
CA GLY A 616 -7.65 -21.83 13.53
C GLY A 616 -7.49 -22.51 14.87
N LYS A 617 -8.25 -23.60 15.06
CA LYS A 617 -8.20 -24.46 16.25
C LYS A 617 -8.21 -25.93 15.83
N SER A 618 -7.55 -26.78 16.62
CA SER A 618 -7.50 -28.22 16.38
C SER A 618 -7.56 -28.99 17.69
N THR A 619 -8.16 -30.17 17.62
CA THR A 619 -8.24 -31.17 18.70
C THR A 619 -7.42 -32.42 18.39
N VAL A 620 -6.48 -32.35 17.42
CA VAL A 620 -5.53 -33.44 17.16
C VAL A 620 -4.75 -33.76 18.43
N VAL A 621 -4.88 -34.99 18.91
CA VAL A 621 -4.33 -35.42 20.20
C VAL A 621 -2.82 -35.60 20.09
N LEU A 622 -2.07 -34.60 20.57
CA LEU A 622 -0.63 -34.69 20.78
C LEU A 622 -0.30 -35.30 22.16
N PRO A 623 0.82 -36.06 22.29
CA PRO A 623 1.27 -36.60 23.56
C PRO A 623 1.55 -35.51 24.61
N ARG A 624 1.66 -35.90 25.89
CA ARG A 624 1.93 -34.97 27.02
C ARG A 624 3.23 -34.16 26.83
N ILE A 625 4.25 -34.76 26.21
CA ILE A 625 5.51 -34.11 25.83
C ILE A 625 5.59 -34.03 24.31
N VAL A 626 5.82 -32.85 23.77
CA VAL A 626 5.95 -32.58 22.32
C VAL A 626 7.28 -31.90 22.02
N GLN A 627 7.76 -31.98 20.77
CA GLN A 627 8.76 -31.05 20.27
C GLN A 627 8.06 -29.77 19.85
N ALA A 628 8.43 -28.62 20.43
CA ALA A 628 7.88 -27.32 20.06
C ALA A 628 9.01 -26.40 19.57
N GLY A 629 8.84 -25.75 18.43
CA GLY A 629 9.88 -24.92 17.83
C GLY A 629 9.59 -24.37 16.44
N LEU A 630 10.65 -24.17 15.68
CA LEU A 630 10.71 -23.42 14.44
C LEU A 630 10.84 -24.37 13.24
N LEU A 631 9.90 -24.28 12.29
CA LEU A 631 9.91 -25.01 11.02
C LEU A 631 10.44 -24.11 9.90
N VAL A 632 11.30 -24.64 9.03
CA VAL A 632 11.61 -24.08 7.71
C VAL A 632 11.75 -25.20 6.67
N SER A 633 11.04 -25.10 5.54
CA SER A 633 11.18 -26.02 4.40
C SER A 633 11.75 -25.37 3.14
N ALA A 634 12.36 -26.16 2.27
CA ALA A 634 12.97 -25.71 1.01
C ALA A 634 12.18 -26.29 -0.18
N ASP A 635 11.55 -25.43 -0.96
CA ASP A 635 10.34 -25.62 -1.78
C ASP A 635 10.40 -26.69 -2.91
N GLY A 636 10.82 -27.93 -2.61
CA GLY A 636 11.09 -29.04 -3.54
C GLY A 636 12.27 -28.85 -4.49
N LYS A 637 12.71 -27.62 -4.71
CA LYS A 637 13.79 -27.29 -5.64
C LYS A 637 15.14 -27.66 -5.02
N PRO A 638 16.00 -28.44 -5.69
CA PRO A 638 17.35 -28.67 -5.22
C PRO A 638 18.10 -27.33 -5.11
N PRO A 639 19.07 -27.19 -4.20
CA PRO A 639 19.88 -25.98 -4.09
C PRO A 639 20.65 -25.76 -5.41
N GLY A 640 20.18 -24.80 -6.20
CA GLY A 640 20.90 -24.30 -7.37
C GLY A 640 22.07 -23.40 -6.95
N LYS A 641 22.64 -22.67 -7.90
CA LYS A 641 23.69 -21.66 -7.65
C LYS A 641 23.18 -20.37 -6.97
N GLY A 642 22.18 -20.47 -6.09
CA GLY A 642 21.58 -19.35 -5.36
C GLY A 642 21.57 -19.63 -3.86
N ASP A 643 21.17 -18.64 -3.07
CA ASP A 643 21.19 -18.74 -1.60
C ASP A 643 20.37 -19.93 -1.09
N PRO A 644 20.88 -20.65 -0.08
CA PRO A 644 20.12 -21.72 0.56
C PRO A 644 18.85 -21.16 1.20
N ALA A 645 17.78 -21.95 1.17
CA ALA A 645 16.54 -21.62 1.88
C ALA A 645 16.85 -21.41 3.38
N GLN A 646 16.44 -20.28 3.94
CA GLN A 646 16.69 -19.93 5.34
C GLN A 646 15.61 -18.99 5.87
N GLY A 647 15.08 -19.29 7.06
CA GLY A 647 14.15 -18.45 7.79
C GLY A 647 14.83 -17.82 9.01
N LEU A 648 14.71 -16.50 9.15
CA LEU A 648 15.17 -15.77 10.34
C LEU A 648 13.98 -15.50 11.26
N PHE A 649 14.15 -15.86 12.53
CA PHE A 649 13.17 -15.64 13.60
C PHE A 649 13.82 -14.81 14.72
N ASP A 650 13.05 -13.92 15.33
CA ASP A 650 13.40 -13.30 16.61
C ASP A 650 12.22 -13.36 17.59
N ASN A 651 12.46 -12.89 18.82
CA ASN A 651 11.49 -12.96 19.92
C ASN A 651 10.91 -14.36 20.18
N VAL A 652 11.70 -15.41 19.88
CA VAL A 652 11.31 -16.81 20.04
C VAL A 652 11.19 -17.14 21.54
N THR A 653 9.98 -17.45 21.97
CA THR A 653 9.61 -17.66 23.37
C THR A 653 8.66 -18.84 23.54
N ILE A 654 8.88 -19.62 24.60
CA ILE A 654 7.96 -20.68 25.04
C ILE A 654 7.63 -20.44 26.52
N HIS A 655 6.35 -20.32 26.83
CA HIS A 655 5.86 -20.04 28.18
C HIS A 655 4.75 -21.00 28.58
N ARG A 656 4.84 -21.59 29.78
CA ARG A 656 3.79 -22.47 30.34
C ARG A 656 2.53 -21.69 30.77
N ALA A 657 2.62 -20.36 30.86
CA ALA A 657 1.48 -19.46 31.05
C ALA A 657 1.77 -18.10 30.38
N VAL A 658 0.74 -17.47 29.80
CA VAL A 658 0.84 -16.09 29.31
C VAL A 658 0.56 -15.15 30.50
N PRO A 659 1.37 -14.10 30.72
CA PRO A 659 1.06 -13.09 31.74
C PRO A 659 -0.24 -12.35 31.39
N LEU A 660 -0.92 -11.82 32.39
CA LEU A 660 -2.06 -10.93 32.18
C LEU A 660 -1.60 -9.64 31.48
N PRO A 661 -2.48 -8.95 30.71
CA PRO A 661 -2.23 -7.60 30.22
C PRO A 661 -1.82 -6.63 31.34
N PRO A 662 -1.05 -5.57 31.05
CA PRO A 662 -0.64 -4.62 32.08
C PRO A 662 -1.81 -3.79 32.64
N ALA A 663 -1.56 -3.12 33.76
CA ALA A 663 -2.43 -2.04 34.23
C ALA A 663 -2.31 -0.80 33.32
N PRO A 664 -3.35 0.04 33.21
CA PRO A 664 -3.29 1.26 32.41
C PRO A 664 -2.29 2.27 32.99
N PRO A 665 -1.62 3.09 32.15
CA PRO A 665 -0.77 4.18 32.62
C PRO A 665 -1.59 5.26 33.35
N ALA A 666 -0.99 5.90 34.34
CA ALA A 666 -1.61 6.92 35.17
C ALA A 666 -1.02 8.31 34.91
N SER A 667 -1.71 9.36 35.38
CA SER A 667 -1.20 10.74 35.41
C SER A 667 -0.64 11.25 34.07
N LEU A 668 -1.27 10.86 32.95
CA LEU A 668 -0.94 11.44 31.65
C LEU A 668 -1.18 12.96 31.68
N THR A 669 -0.25 13.70 31.13
CA THR A 669 -0.31 15.16 30.91
C THR A 669 0.23 15.48 29.53
N ALA A 670 -0.23 16.58 28.93
CA ALA A 670 0.32 17.13 27.70
C ALA A 670 0.71 18.59 27.94
N THR A 671 1.87 18.98 27.41
CA THR A 671 2.45 20.33 27.54
C THR A 671 2.87 20.80 26.15
N ASP A 672 2.27 21.89 25.67
CA ASP A 672 2.76 22.58 24.47
C ASP A 672 4.11 23.24 24.77
N LEU A 673 5.13 22.90 23.98
CA LEU A 673 6.48 23.46 24.08
C LEU A 673 6.75 24.58 23.05
N GLY A 674 5.77 24.90 22.20
CA GLY A 674 5.97 25.76 21.03
C GLY A 674 6.54 25.02 19.83
N GLU A 675 6.75 25.75 18.72
CA GLU A 675 7.35 25.26 17.47
C GLU A 675 6.70 23.98 16.86
N GLY A 676 5.43 23.71 17.21
CA GLY A 676 4.74 22.51 16.78
C GLY A 676 5.12 21.26 17.57
N VAL A 677 5.51 21.40 18.83
CA VAL A 677 5.88 20.29 19.72
C VAL A 677 4.96 20.22 20.93
N VAL A 678 4.33 19.06 21.14
CA VAL A 678 3.62 18.73 22.39
C VAL A 678 4.36 17.60 23.09
N ARG A 679 4.81 17.85 24.32
CA ARG A 679 5.37 16.83 25.20
C ARG A 679 4.25 16.16 26.00
N LEU A 680 4.26 14.84 26.01
CA LEU A 680 3.44 14.00 26.87
C LEU A 680 4.31 13.45 28.00
N ASP A 681 3.82 13.48 29.23
CA ASP A 681 4.45 12.88 30.41
C ASP A 681 3.41 12.03 31.15
N TRP A 682 3.77 10.81 31.60
CA TRP A 682 2.88 9.91 32.33
C TRP A 682 3.63 9.06 33.36
N ALA A 683 2.88 8.43 34.27
CA ALA A 683 3.38 7.45 35.23
C ALA A 683 3.04 6.02 34.81
N ASN A 684 4.06 5.16 34.72
CA ASN A 684 3.86 3.72 34.57
C ASN A 684 3.36 3.12 35.90
N ALA A 685 2.53 2.07 35.82
CA ALA A 685 2.02 1.41 37.04
C ALA A 685 3.18 0.78 37.83
N SER A 686 3.16 0.92 39.16
CA SER A 686 4.29 0.54 40.05
C SER A 686 4.66 -0.95 40.03
N ASN A 687 3.74 -1.83 39.61
CA ASN A 687 3.97 -3.26 39.40
C ASN A 687 3.73 -3.67 37.93
N SER A 688 4.02 -2.79 36.97
CA SER A 688 3.71 -3.05 35.55
C SER A 688 4.53 -4.20 34.96
N THR A 689 3.86 -5.05 34.20
CA THR A 689 4.46 -6.12 33.38
C THR A 689 4.56 -5.73 31.90
N GLN A 690 4.53 -4.42 31.60
CA GLN A 690 4.53 -3.89 30.23
C GLN A 690 5.84 -4.17 29.47
N ALA A 691 5.70 -4.47 28.18
CA ALA A 691 6.79 -4.55 27.20
C ALA A 691 6.91 -3.27 26.36
N GLY A 692 5.85 -2.45 26.33
CA GLY A 692 5.85 -1.16 25.64
C GLY A 692 4.58 -0.36 25.88
N MET A 693 4.49 0.77 25.17
CA MET A 693 3.51 1.83 25.33
C MET A 693 3.04 2.30 23.95
N LYS A 694 1.73 2.20 23.68
CA LYS A 694 1.11 2.83 22.50
C LYS A 694 0.62 4.23 22.87
N ILE A 695 0.89 5.19 22.00
CA ILE A 695 0.36 6.56 22.10
C ILE A 695 -0.55 6.83 20.93
N GLU A 696 -1.72 7.37 21.24
CA GLU A 696 -2.67 7.82 20.25
C GLU A 696 -2.97 9.30 20.41
N SER A 697 -3.21 9.96 19.28
CA SER A 697 -3.69 11.35 19.23
C SER A 697 -4.97 11.46 18.43
N SER A 698 -5.77 12.45 18.79
CA SER A 698 -7.07 12.82 18.22
C SER A 698 -7.08 14.33 18.04
N ALA A 699 -7.66 14.83 16.96
CA ALA A 699 -8.09 16.23 16.91
C ALA A 699 -9.45 16.35 17.62
N GLU A 700 -9.79 17.50 18.19
CA GLU A 700 -11.07 17.71 18.87
C GLU A 700 -12.26 17.31 17.98
N GLY A 701 -13.07 16.38 18.47
CA GLY A 701 -14.20 15.79 17.73
C GLY A 701 -13.86 14.62 16.78
N ALA A 702 -12.58 14.31 16.56
CA ALA A 702 -12.13 13.20 15.72
C ALA A 702 -11.77 11.93 16.55
N PRO A 703 -11.75 10.74 15.94
CA PRO A 703 -11.20 9.52 16.51
C PRO A 703 -9.75 9.66 16.96
N PHE A 704 -9.32 8.72 17.80
CA PHE A 704 -7.92 8.54 18.17
C PHE A 704 -7.24 7.61 17.18
N TYR A 705 -6.01 7.95 16.80
CA TYR A 705 -5.15 7.16 15.93
C TYR A 705 -3.78 6.97 16.58
N GLU A 706 -3.18 5.80 16.39
CA GLU A 706 -1.80 5.56 16.83
C GLU A 706 -0.81 6.50 16.15
N ILE A 707 0.03 7.14 16.96
CA ILE A 707 1.11 8.06 16.54
C ILE A 707 2.49 7.63 17.03
N ALA A 708 2.58 6.74 18.03
CA ALA A 708 3.84 6.15 18.46
C ALA A 708 3.65 4.79 19.14
N ASP A 709 4.70 3.97 19.01
CA ASP A 709 4.92 2.73 19.75
C ASP A 709 6.30 2.83 20.42
N LEU A 710 6.35 2.65 21.74
CA LEU A 710 7.49 3.03 22.58
C LEU A 710 7.86 1.91 23.56
N ALA A 711 9.13 1.90 24.00
CA ALA A 711 9.65 0.89 24.93
C ALA A 711 9.00 0.94 26.33
N ALA A 712 9.10 -0.17 27.06
CA ALA A 712 8.42 -0.42 28.33
C ALA A 712 8.64 0.65 29.42
N ASP A 713 9.85 1.20 29.52
CA ASP A 713 10.29 2.12 30.57
C ASP A 713 10.01 3.59 30.24
N VAL A 714 9.59 3.88 29.01
CA VAL A 714 9.29 5.24 28.56
C VAL A 714 8.12 5.81 29.37
N THR A 715 8.31 7.04 29.84
CA THR A 715 7.35 7.86 30.61
C THR A 715 7.13 9.24 29.98
N ARG A 716 7.77 9.50 28.83
CA ARG A 716 7.71 10.76 28.09
C ARG A 716 7.75 10.54 26.58
N PHE A 717 7.00 11.34 25.84
CA PHE A 717 7.03 11.39 24.38
C PHE A 717 6.90 12.83 23.89
N GLU A 718 7.54 13.19 22.77
CA GLU A 718 7.36 14.51 22.15
C GLU A 718 6.75 14.33 20.75
N ASN A 719 5.46 14.69 20.62
CA ASN A 719 4.78 14.79 19.34
C ASN A 719 5.27 16.07 18.65
N THR A 720 6.12 15.94 17.64
CA THR A 720 6.86 17.06 17.03
C THR A 720 6.33 17.44 15.65
N GLY A 721 6.69 18.62 15.14
CA GLY A 721 6.41 19.04 13.76
C GLY A 721 4.92 19.29 13.43
N LEU A 722 4.10 19.49 14.45
CA LEU A 722 2.69 19.80 14.33
C LEU A 722 2.49 21.19 13.71
N LYS A 723 1.71 21.30 12.62
CA LYS A 723 1.32 22.61 12.05
C LYS A 723 0.51 23.46 13.03
N LYS A 724 -0.14 22.84 14.03
CA LYS A 724 -0.84 23.45 15.16
C LYS A 724 -0.96 22.43 16.30
N THR A 725 -0.80 22.89 17.54
CA THR A 725 -0.88 22.09 18.77
C THR A 725 -2.26 22.14 19.44
N ALA A 726 -2.88 23.32 19.51
CA ALA A 726 -4.15 23.54 20.19
C ALA A 726 -5.33 22.81 19.52
N GLY A 727 -6.10 22.09 20.35
CA GLY A 727 -7.23 21.25 19.92
C GLY A 727 -6.83 19.79 19.62
N LEU A 728 -5.61 19.38 19.94
CA LEU A 728 -5.25 17.96 19.99
C LEU A 728 -5.72 17.34 21.31
N ARG A 729 -5.78 16.02 21.34
CA ARG A 729 -5.98 15.19 22.52
C ARG A 729 -5.07 13.98 22.44
N TYR A 730 -4.68 13.44 23.58
CA TYR A 730 -3.75 12.32 23.69
C TYR A 730 -4.24 11.29 24.69
N ARG A 731 -4.03 10.01 24.36
CA ARG A 731 -4.20 8.90 25.30
C ARG A 731 -3.08 7.89 25.10
N VAL A 732 -2.67 7.24 26.20
CA VAL A 732 -1.64 6.20 26.19
C VAL A 732 -2.19 4.90 26.78
N ARG A 733 -1.74 3.75 26.26
CA ARG A 733 -1.98 2.42 26.85
C ARG A 733 -0.68 1.64 26.93
N ALA A 734 -0.50 0.89 28.01
CA ALA A 734 0.56 -0.10 28.13
C ALA A 734 0.17 -1.41 27.44
N TYR A 735 1.15 -2.20 27.02
CA TYR A 735 0.93 -3.55 26.49
C TYR A 735 2.02 -4.52 26.91
N ASN A 736 1.71 -5.82 26.87
CA ASN A 736 2.70 -6.90 26.95
C ASN A 736 2.26 -8.09 26.08
N ARG A 737 3.00 -9.21 26.14
CA ARG A 737 2.68 -10.43 25.37
C ARG A 737 1.31 -11.06 25.68
N GLY A 738 0.66 -10.67 26.78
CA GLY A 738 -0.71 -11.03 27.15
C GLY A 738 -1.79 -10.14 26.55
N GLY A 739 -1.43 -8.95 26.05
CA GLY A 739 -2.34 -8.02 25.38
C GLY A 739 -2.20 -6.58 25.88
N TYR A 740 -3.20 -5.77 25.53
CA TYR A 740 -3.30 -4.36 25.85
C TYR A 740 -3.98 -4.10 27.21
N SER A 741 -3.48 -3.11 27.94
CA SER A 741 -4.23 -2.44 29.01
C SER A 741 -5.38 -1.59 28.42
N PRO A 742 -6.37 -1.19 29.25
CA PRO A 742 -7.22 -0.04 28.92
C PRO A 742 -6.38 1.22 28.64
N TYR A 743 -6.94 2.18 27.91
CA TYR A 743 -6.29 3.49 27.78
C TYR A 743 -6.40 4.28 29.09
N SER A 744 -5.40 5.13 29.32
CA SER A 744 -5.50 6.29 30.22
C SER A 744 -6.62 7.24 29.79
N ASN A 745 -7.09 8.08 30.73
CA ASN A 745 -8.02 9.16 30.43
C ASN A 745 -7.38 10.14 29.42
N PRO A 746 -8.06 10.52 28.32
CA PRO A 746 -7.44 11.36 27.32
C PRO A 746 -7.33 12.82 27.76
N VAL A 747 -6.14 13.41 27.64
CA VAL A 747 -5.84 14.82 27.97
C VAL A 747 -5.81 15.69 26.72
N PRO A 748 -6.17 16.99 26.82
CA PRO A 748 -5.94 17.99 25.75
C PRO A 748 -4.47 18.43 25.68
#